data_AF-A0A940N5G5-F1
#
_entry.id   AF-A0A940N5G5-F1
#
_cell.length_a   1.000
_cell.length_b   1.000
_cell.length_c   1.000
_cell.angle_alpha   90.00
_cell.angle_beta   90.00
_cell.angle_gamma   90.00
#
_symmetry.space_group_name_H-M   'P 1'
#
loop_
_entity.id
_entity.type
_entity.pdbx_description
1 polymer ?
#
loop_
_entity_poly.entity_id
_entity_poly.type
_entity_poly.pdbx_seq_one_letter_code
_entity_poly.pdbx_strand_id
1 'polypeptide(L)'
;MEHAYVQLLHLLAGHTAWTLVVVFLAAFLEAVAIIGTFVPGSTAMFIAGALVGTGTLNLGWLFACAIAGAVAGDGMSYWVGRRYKDRIGRLWPFSTHPGLLESGQRHFDRHGAKSVVFARFAAPLRAVVPVVAGMLEMPPLRFYAMNLISALLWAPAHILPGVVFGASIQLAGAVSFRLVAALAIVVAIVWLCIWIMRVVVSHARAWASASRRGIVNWARDHEAPYGQLIYRIVDPERAAIGLLVGISVLVLLCAGIFFGVMQDVVSGDPLVQVDMSFYRFLQSARAPWVGEALARASTLGSVPTLAALIVTSVALMAYEKRWRTVVYWLIAVMFSQLLIFAMQVIIHHTPPAAAQPDIYAFPSNHVAASVTVYGFLAFVVARRVGTVTGIAVAALASMIVIVVAFAGLYSGRFAFSDAVGGATFAAVWVAVVALTAVWRHPESPPSREYMPVVLLAVLCASVGLQIGIGHQPDAAKQAHERPPIVVTQAQWTDSLWKTFPCYRSDMKGDRREPITVQWTADRQQIVMQLRSRGWLEGSRFNTRSLFSLVSPDVSVMDLPVLPKLNDGEPSALVFSRQRERRDERDVLRFWRTGYAVARRDGAAPAPIWLGSLVHERLVRPSWPFNVVRTDRQLDPLISSKTHDSEWRELEVSRSIGCLDIPVTLIASGDR
;
A
#
# COMPACT_ATOMS: atom_id res chain seq x y z
N MET A 1 9.47 14.76 7.53
CA MET A 1 9.23 14.46 8.96
C MET A 1 8.78 13.02 9.14
N GLU A 2 7.66 12.59 8.55
CA GLU A 2 7.12 11.22 8.72
C GLU A 2 8.08 10.11 8.21
N HIS A 3 8.74 10.28 7.06
CA HIS A 3 9.72 9.29 6.58
C HIS A 3 10.92 9.11 7.52
N ALA A 4 11.48 10.20 8.05
CA ALA A 4 12.57 10.14 9.02
C ALA A 4 12.11 9.46 10.33
N TYR A 5 10.86 9.71 10.73
CA TYR A 5 10.24 9.13 11.92
C TYR A 5 10.03 7.61 11.78
N VAL A 6 9.53 7.17 10.63
CA VAL A 6 9.36 5.75 10.31
C VAL A 6 10.71 5.04 10.20
N GLN A 7 11.71 5.68 9.59
CA GLN A 7 13.05 5.14 9.46
C GLN A 7 13.75 5.02 10.82
N LEU A 8 13.56 6.01 11.71
CA LEU A 8 14.04 5.95 13.10
C LEU A 8 13.39 4.80 13.88
N LEU A 9 12.08 4.64 13.81
CA LEU A 9 11.38 3.52 14.47
C LEU A 9 11.83 2.15 13.93
N HIS A 10 12.11 2.05 12.63
CA HIS A 10 12.59 0.82 12.01
C HIS A 10 14.04 0.49 12.40
N LEU A 11 14.91 1.50 12.54
CA LEU A 11 16.27 1.32 13.05
C LEU A 11 16.27 0.95 14.55
N LEU A 12 15.33 1.51 15.32
CA LEU A 12 15.16 1.25 16.74
C LEU A 12 14.45 -0.07 17.05
N ALA A 13 13.79 -0.70 16.09
CA ALA A 13 13.14 -2.00 16.27
C ALA A 13 14.14 -3.14 16.62
N GLY A 14 15.45 -2.91 16.44
CA GLY A 14 16.51 -3.80 16.95
C GLY A 14 16.74 -3.70 18.47
N HIS A 15 16.24 -2.65 19.13
CA HIS A 15 16.42 -2.40 20.56
C HIS A 15 15.11 -1.99 21.26
N THR A 16 14.37 -2.98 21.75
CA THR A 16 13.04 -2.85 22.39
C THR A 16 12.97 -1.73 23.45
N ALA A 17 14.02 -1.52 24.24
CA ALA A 17 14.05 -0.49 25.28
C ALA A 17 14.01 0.94 24.71
N TRP A 18 14.76 1.21 23.63
CA TRP A 18 14.79 2.53 23.00
C TRP A 18 13.46 2.86 22.32
N THR A 19 12.77 1.85 21.75
CA THR A 19 11.43 2.07 21.19
C THR A 19 10.43 2.51 22.25
N LEU A 20 10.47 1.92 23.45
CA LEU A 20 9.60 2.32 24.57
C LEU A 20 9.90 3.75 25.05
N VAL A 21 11.17 4.16 25.08
CA VAL A 21 11.57 5.55 25.39
C VAL A 21 11.03 6.52 24.34
N VAL A 22 11.12 6.16 23.06
CA VAL A 22 10.57 7.00 21.98
C VAL A 22 9.05 7.11 22.08
N VAL A 23 8.35 6.02 22.42
CA VAL A 23 6.89 6.06 22.66
C VAL A 23 6.55 7.00 23.81
N PHE A 24 7.27 6.90 24.94
CA PHE A 24 7.10 7.81 26.07
C PHE A 24 7.30 9.27 25.65
N LEU A 25 8.41 9.57 24.96
CA LEU A 25 8.72 10.92 24.50
C LEU A 25 7.71 11.42 23.47
N ALA A 26 7.26 10.56 22.55
CA ALA A 26 6.26 10.92 21.56
C ALA A 26 4.93 11.30 22.22
N ALA A 27 4.44 10.47 23.16
CA ALA A 27 3.22 10.74 23.91
C ALA A 27 3.35 11.99 24.81
N PHE A 28 4.52 12.18 25.43
CA PHE A 28 4.83 13.36 26.22
C PHE A 28 4.83 14.64 25.39
N LEU A 29 5.61 14.68 24.31
CA LEU A 29 5.70 15.85 23.43
C LEU A 29 4.38 16.14 22.73
N GLU A 30 3.57 15.12 22.44
CA GLU A 30 2.21 15.31 21.96
C GLU A 30 1.36 16.09 22.97
N ALA A 31 1.43 15.72 24.25
CA ALA A 31 0.59 16.28 25.29
C ALA A 31 1.08 17.66 25.79
N VAL A 32 2.32 18.03 25.47
CA VAL A 32 2.84 19.38 25.75
C VAL A 32 2.24 20.38 24.78
N ALA A 33 1.65 21.45 25.33
CA ALA A 33 1.09 22.55 24.56
C ALA A 33 2.13 23.12 23.56
N ILE A 34 1.67 23.50 22.36
CA ILE A 34 2.50 24.03 21.26
C ILE A 34 3.37 22.96 20.57
N ILE A 35 4.15 22.19 21.34
CA ILE A 35 5.00 21.11 20.80
C ILE A 35 4.13 20.03 20.16
N GLY A 36 3.03 19.69 20.81
CA GLY A 36 2.11 18.67 20.34
C GLY A 36 1.46 18.94 19.00
N THR A 37 1.44 20.19 18.53
CA THR A 37 0.95 20.55 17.20
C THR A 37 1.89 20.08 16.09
N PHE A 38 3.18 19.91 16.39
CA PHE A 38 4.20 19.50 15.42
C PHE A 38 4.57 18.02 15.51
N VAL A 39 4.27 17.35 16.64
CA VAL A 39 4.62 15.94 16.88
C VAL A 39 3.40 15.04 16.70
N PRO A 40 3.39 14.12 15.71
CA PRO A 40 2.29 13.19 15.46
C PRO A 40 2.41 11.95 16.36
N GLY A 41 2.20 12.11 17.67
CA GLY A 41 2.34 11.02 18.64
C GLY A 41 1.29 9.91 18.47
N SER A 42 0.08 10.22 18.02
CA SER A 42 -0.94 9.22 17.67
C SER A 42 -0.49 8.26 16.57
N THR A 43 0.18 8.77 15.54
CA THR A 43 0.81 7.95 14.48
C THR A 43 1.92 7.07 15.06
N ALA A 44 2.72 7.59 15.99
CA ALA A 44 3.74 6.81 16.68
C ALA A 44 3.15 5.66 17.49
N MET A 45 2.04 5.90 18.21
CA MET A 45 1.32 4.88 18.97
C MET A 45 0.75 3.79 18.06
N PHE A 46 0.23 4.17 16.90
CA PHE A 46 -0.26 3.23 15.88
C PHE A 46 0.88 2.35 15.34
N ILE A 47 2.02 2.94 14.97
CA ILE A 47 3.18 2.19 14.46
C ILE A 47 3.77 1.28 15.55
N ALA A 48 3.92 1.78 16.77
CA ALA A 48 4.38 0.98 17.91
C ALA A 48 3.41 -0.17 18.23
N GLY A 49 2.10 0.09 18.09
CA GLY A 49 1.07 -0.95 18.13
C GLY A 49 1.27 -2.00 17.03
N ALA A 50 1.56 -1.58 15.79
CA ALA A 50 1.84 -2.52 14.70
C ALA A 50 3.08 -3.40 14.99
N LEU A 51 4.11 -2.83 15.62
CA LEU A 51 5.28 -3.57 16.08
C LEU A 51 4.96 -4.57 17.22
N VAL A 52 4.02 -4.25 18.11
CA VAL A 52 3.47 -5.24 19.06
C VAL A 52 2.73 -6.35 18.31
N GLY A 53 1.91 -5.99 17.31
CA GLY A 53 1.20 -6.95 16.45
C GLY A 53 2.12 -7.88 15.66
N THR A 54 3.37 -7.46 15.39
CA THR A 54 4.39 -8.32 14.78
C THR A 54 5.21 -9.13 15.79
N GLY A 55 4.99 -8.93 17.10
CA GLY A 55 5.66 -9.67 18.16
C GLY A 55 6.95 -9.07 18.69
N THR A 56 7.31 -7.86 18.28
CA THR A 56 8.60 -7.25 18.62
C THR A 56 8.61 -6.46 19.94
N LEU A 57 7.43 -6.02 20.41
CA LEU A 57 7.23 -5.21 21.61
C LEU A 57 6.20 -5.83 22.56
N ASN A 58 6.39 -5.60 23.86
CA ASN A 58 5.44 -5.96 24.90
C ASN A 58 4.35 -4.89 25.01
N LEU A 59 3.08 -5.30 24.95
CA LEU A 59 1.93 -4.39 24.96
C LEU A 59 1.75 -3.69 26.31
N GLY A 60 1.97 -4.40 27.41
CA GLY A 60 1.85 -3.84 28.76
C GLY A 60 2.84 -2.71 29.00
N TRP A 61 4.11 -2.92 28.64
CA TRP A 61 5.13 -1.87 28.70
C TRP A 61 4.84 -0.72 27.74
N LEU A 62 4.32 -1.02 26.54
CA LEU A 62 3.90 0.01 25.60
C LEU A 62 2.79 0.90 26.19
N PHE A 63 1.76 0.29 26.79
CA PHE A 63 0.71 1.04 27.48
C PHE A 63 1.25 1.84 28.65
N ALA A 64 2.08 1.25 29.50
CA ALA A 64 2.67 1.93 30.65
C ALA A 64 3.47 3.17 30.22
N CYS A 65 4.35 3.05 29.22
CA CYS A 65 5.13 4.16 28.69
C CYS A 65 4.26 5.22 28.00
N ALA A 66 3.28 4.82 27.19
CA ALA A 66 2.39 5.74 26.50
C ALA A 66 1.54 6.55 27.49
N ILE A 67 0.95 5.88 28.50
CA ILE A 67 0.13 6.51 29.55
C ILE A 67 1.01 7.42 30.41
N ALA A 68 2.18 6.96 30.83
CA ALA A 68 3.10 7.78 31.64
C ALA A 68 3.53 9.04 30.90
N GLY A 69 3.90 8.93 29.62
CA GLY A 69 4.29 10.07 28.79
C GLY A 69 3.13 11.05 28.61
N ALA A 70 1.96 10.53 28.26
CA ALA A 70 0.71 11.30 28.14
C ALA A 70 0.37 12.10 29.41
N VAL A 71 0.34 11.43 30.56
CA VAL A 71 -0.01 12.05 31.84
C VAL A 71 1.03 13.10 32.24
N ALA A 72 2.31 12.82 32.03
CA ALA A 72 3.39 13.76 32.32
C ALA A 72 3.33 15.01 31.44
N GLY A 73 3.05 14.87 30.14
CA GLY A 73 2.94 16.00 29.22
C GLY A 73 1.74 16.90 29.51
N ASP A 74 0.57 16.32 29.74
CA ASP A 74 -0.63 17.11 30.12
C ASP A 74 -0.48 17.74 31.50
N GLY A 75 0.20 17.04 32.43
CA GLY A 75 0.58 17.59 33.73
C GLY A 75 1.51 18.80 33.61
N MET A 76 2.51 18.74 32.71
CA MET A 76 3.38 19.87 32.40
C MET A 76 2.58 21.04 31.82
N SER A 77 1.71 20.79 30.85
CA SER A 77 0.82 21.80 30.25
C SER A 77 -0.09 22.47 31.28
N TYR A 78 -0.69 21.70 32.19
CA TYR A 78 -1.48 22.20 33.31
C TYR A 78 -0.65 23.06 34.27
N TRP A 79 0.55 22.60 34.63
CA TRP A 79 1.43 23.34 35.52
C TRP A 79 1.86 24.67 34.92
N VAL A 80 2.21 24.69 33.63
CA VAL A 80 2.51 25.92 32.88
C VAL A 80 1.29 26.85 32.89
N GLY A 81 0.11 26.32 32.57
CA GLY A 81 -1.18 27.04 32.64
C GLY A 81 -1.42 27.72 33.99
N ARG A 82 -1.14 27.00 35.08
CA ARG A 82 -1.34 27.49 36.44
C ARG A 82 -0.25 28.44 36.93
N ARG A 83 0.98 28.32 36.44
CA ARG A 83 2.11 29.17 36.87
C ARG A 83 2.14 30.52 36.15
N TYR A 84 1.72 30.55 34.88
CA TYR A 84 1.86 31.70 33.98
C TYR A 84 0.52 32.28 33.48
N LYS A 85 -0.57 32.05 34.23
CA LYS A 85 -1.96 32.44 33.94
C LYS A 85 -2.11 33.74 33.13
N ASP A 86 -1.61 34.85 33.67
CA ASP A 86 -1.79 36.19 33.09
C ASP A 86 -0.93 36.47 31.85
N ARG A 87 0.14 35.69 31.65
CA ARG A 87 1.09 35.88 30.54
C ARG A 87 0.82 34.96 29.36
N ILE A 88 0.21 33.78 29.58
CA ILE A 88 -0.02 32.78 28.52
C ILE A 88 -0.91 33.30 27.40
N GLY A 89 -1.96 34.06 27.72
CA GLY A 89 -2.83 34.67 26.70
C GLY A 89 -2.12 35.70 25.80
N ARG A 90 -0.97 36.22 26.25
CA ARG A 90 -0.13 37.18 25.49
C ARG A 90 1.02 36.50 24.74
N LEU A 91 1.23 35.21 24.94
CA LEU A 91 2.29 34.44 24.29
C LEU A 91 1.74 33.74 23.04
N TRP A 92 2.60 33.60 22.04
CA TRP A 92 2.29 32.82 20.84
C TRP A 92 2.14 31.32 21.22
N PRO A 93 1.17 30.57 20.66
CA PRO A 93 0.22 30.92 19.60
C PRO A 93 -1.13 31.49 20.10
N PHE A 94 -1.35 31.58 21.41
CA PHE A 94 -2.62 32.02 21.99
C PHE A 94 -2.94 33.49 21.73
N SER A 95 -1.91 34.35 21.63
CA SER A 95 -2.08 35.76 21.25
C SER A 95 -2.50 35.95 19.79
N THR A 96 -2.06 35.08 18.89
CA THR A 96 -2.40 35.11 17.46
C THR A 96 -3.77 34.48 17.19
N HIS A 97 -4.18 33.50 18.00
CA HIS A 97 -5.44 32.78 17.86
C HIS A 97 -6.23 32.75 19.18
N PRO A 98 -6.82 33.90 19.61
CA PRO A 98 -7.57 33.98 20.87
C PRO A 98 -8.76 33.01 20.93
N GLY A 99 -9.34 32.65 19.78
CA GLY A 99 -10.41 31.66 19.67
C GLY A 99 -10.05 30.26 20.18
N LEU A 100 -8.76 29.90 20.28
CA LEU A 100 -8.32 28.63 20.88
C LEU A 100 -8.58 28.60 22.39
N LEU A 101 -8.26 29.69 23.09
CA LEU A 101 -8.54 29.82 24.53
C LEU A 101 -10.05 29.85 24.78
N GLU A 102 -10.81 30.62 23.99
CA GLU A 102 -12.28 30.65 24.08
C GLU A 102 -12.92 29.29 23.82
N SER A 103 -12.36 28.49 22.92
CA SER A 103 -12.86 27.13 22.64
C SER A 103 -12.58 26.19 23.80
N GLY A 104 -11.39 26.27 24.40
CA GLY A 104 -11.04 25.53 25.62
C GLY A 104 -11.94 25.91 26.80
N GLN A 105 -12.21 27.22 26.96
CA GLN A 105 -13.06 27.74 28.03
C GLN A 105 -14.53 27.36 27.85
N ARG A 106 -15.12 27.56 26.65
CA ARG A 106 -16.48 27.07 26.34
C ARG A 106 -16.64 25.57 26.53
N HIS A 107 -15.61 24.80 26.23
CA HIS A 107 -15.63 23.35 26.45
C HIS A 107 -15.60 23.03 27.95
N PHE A 108 -14.81 23.76 28.74
CA PHE A 108 -14.78 23.69 30.20
C PHE A 108 -16.11 24.11 30.84
N ASP A 109 -16.72 25.20 30.38
CA ASP A 109 -18.00 25.71 30.91
C ASP A 109 -19.14 24.70 30.70
N ARG A 110 -19.12 23.95 29.58
CA ARG A 110 -20.15 22.96 29.27
C ARG A 110 -19.98 21.59 29.94
N HIS A 111 -18.74 21.11 30.12
CA HIS A 111 -18.50 19.74 30.58
C HIS A 111 -17.62 19.62 31.85
N GLY A 112 -17.10 20.73 32.37
CA GLY A 112 -16.32 20.80 33.61
C GLY A 112 -15.11 19.88 33.63
N ALA A 113 -14.94 19.08 34.68
CA ALA A 113 -13.83 18.12 34.79
C ALA A 113 -13.81 17.08 33.65
N LYS A 114 -14.97 16.74 33.08
CA LYS A 114 -15.09 15.77 31.97
C LYS A 114 -14.50 16.31 30.67
N SER A 115 -14.36 17.64 30.56
CA SER A 115 -13.73 18.31 29.42
C SER A 115 -12.30 17.82 29.17
N VAL A 116 -11.56 17.47 30.21
CA VAL A 116 -10.18 16.92 30.09
C VAL A 116 -10.19 15.57 29.35
N VAL A 117 -11.22 14.75 29.55
CA VAL A 117 -11.36 13.45 28.89
C VAL A 117 -11.73 13.61 27.42
N PHE A 118 -12.76 14.41 27.13
CA PHE A 118 -13.25 14.59 25.76
C PHE A 118 -12.27 15.39 24.89
N ALA A 119 -11.58 16.39 25.45
CA ALA A 119 -10.62 17.20 24.72
C ALA A 119 -9.45 16.39 24.16
N ARG A 120 -9.06 15.30 24.83
CA ARG A 120 -7.95 14.44 24.39
C ARG A 120 -8.18 13.79 23.02
N PHE A 121 -9.44 13.58 22.64
CA PHE A 121 -9.82 13.01 21.34
C PHE A 121 -10.03 14.07 20.24
N ALA A 122 -10.01 15.35 20.59
CA ALA A 122 -10.15 16.46 19.65
C ALA A 122 -8.80 17.14 19.45
N ALA A 123 -8.19 16.94 18.28
CA ALA A 123 -6.81 17.37 18.00
C ALA A 123 -6.50 18.85 18.33
N PRO A 124 -7.37 19.84 18.04
CA PRO A 124 -7.11 21.23 18.44
C PRO A 124 -7.25 21.49 19.94
N LEU A 125 -8.13 20.74 20.63
CA LEU A 125 -8.46 20.94 22.04
C LEU A 125 -7.48 20.24 22.98
N ARG A 126 -6.89 19.11 22.57
CA ARG A 126 -6.01 18.30 23.44
C ARG A 126 -4.80 19.08 23.98
N ALA A 127 -4.21 19.95 23.16
CA ALA A 127 -3.04 20.75 23.54
C ALA A 127 -3.40 22.00 24.38
N VAL A 128 -4.67 22.43 24.33
CA VAL A 128 -5.12 23.71 24.90
C VAL A 128 -5.85 23.50 26.22
N VAL A 129 -6.68 22.47 26.33
CA VAL A 129 -7.54 22.21 27.49
C VAL A 129 -6.75 21.98 28.79
N PRO A 130 -5.62 21.25 28.83
CA PRO A 130 -4.78 21.17 30.04
C PRO A 130 -4.27 22.52 30.52
N VAL A 131 -3.84 23.39 29.59
CA VAL A 131 -3.36 24.74 29.89
C VAL A 131 -4.49 25.59 30.44
N VAL A 132 -5.65 25.59 29.78
CA VAL A 132 -6.85 26.32 30.22
C VAL A 132 -7.32 25.82 31.59
N ALA A 133 -7.27 24.51 31.86
CA ALA A 133 -7.59 23.95 33.18
C ALA A 133 -6.68 24.52 34.28
N GLY A 134 -5.39 24.70 33.97
CA GLY A 134 -4.41 25.34 34.86
C GLY A 134 -4.68 26.83 35.05
N MET A 135 -5.02 27.54 33.96
CA MET A 135 -5.36 28.97 33.98
C MET A 135 -6.60 29.24 34.85
N LEU A 136 -7.61 28.38 34.77
CA LEU A 136 -8.85 28.42 35.55
C LEU A 136 -8.71 27.85 36.98
N GLU A 137 -7.49 27.57 37.43
CA GLU A 137 -7.19 27.10 38.79
C GLU A 137 -7.91 25.81 39.21
N MET A 138 -8.17 24.92 38.26
CA MET A 138 -8.76 23.62 38.58
C MET A 138 -7.91 22.88 39.65
N PRO A 139 -8.50 22.28 40.70
CA PRO A 139 -7.74 21.56 41.72
C PRO A 139 -6.87 20.43 41.12
N PRO A 140 -5.58 20.31 41.46
CA PRO A 140 -4.66 19.32 40.86
C PRO A 140 -5.18 17.89 40.92
N LEU A 141 -5.74 17.49 42.06
CA LEU A 141 -6.24 16.13 42.25
C LEU A 141 -7.35 15.79 41.25
N ARG A 142 -8.27 16.75 40.99
CA ARG A 142 -9.33 16.58 40.00
C ARG A 142 -8.77 16.54 38.58
N PHE A 143 -7.78 17.37 38.28
CA PHE A 143 -7.14 17.39 36.96
C PHE A 143 -6.40 16.08 36.68
N TYR A 144 -5.49 15.65 37.55
CA TYR A 144 -4.71 14.43 37.36
C TYR A 144 -5.57 13.17 37.35
N ALA A 145 -6.66 13.10 38.14
CA ALA A 145 -7.60 11.99 38.06
C ALA A 145 -8.28 11.90 36.68
N MET A 146 -8.79 13.03 36.17
CA MET A 146 -9.41 13.08 34.83
C MET A 146 -8.39 12.86 33.72
N ASN A 147 -7.16 13.33 33.88
CA ASN A 147 -6.06 13.14 32.95
C ASN A 147 -5.62 11.67 32.89
N LEU A 148 -5.57 10.97 34.03
CA LEU A 148 -5.26 9.55 34.07
C LEU A 148 -6.36 8.73 33.39
N ILE A 149 -7.63 9.03 33.68
CA ILE A 149 -8.77 8.40 33.00
C ILE A 149 -8.69 8.66 31.49
N SER A 150 -8.42 9.90 31.07
CA SER A 150 -8.30 10.24 29.65
C SER A 150 -7.16 9.47 28.96
N ALA A 151 -6.00 9.36 29.61
CA ALA A 151 -4.86 8.60 29.09
C ALA A 151 -5.15 7.09 29.00
N LEU A 152 -5.86 6.53 29.98
CA LEU A 152 -6.30 5.13 29.99
C LEU A 152 -7.30 4.80 28.87
N LEU A 153 -8.14 5.75 28.45
CA LEU A 153 -9.01 5.57 27.28
C LEU A 153 -8.27 5.82 25.97
N TRP A 154 -7.39 6.82 25.92
CA TRP A 154 -6.72 7.25 24.71
C TRP A 154 -5.66 6.26 24.22
N ALA A 155 -4.86 5.68 25.12
CA ALA A 155 -3.78 4.78 24.73
C ALA A 155 -4.31 3.52 24.01
N PRO A 156 -5.34 2.79 24.52
CA PRO A 156 -5.96 1.68 23.79
C PRO A 156 -6.56 2.09 22.45
N ALA A 157 -7.21 3.26 22.38
CA ALA A 157 -7.84 3.75 21.16
C ALA A 157 -6.86 3.94 19.99
N HIS A 158 -5.59 4.25 20.27
CA HIS A 158 -4.56 4.48 19.25
C HIS A 158 -3.62 3.28 19.05
N ILE A 159 -3.31 2.53 20.11
CA ILE A 159 -2.39 1.39 20.05
C ILE A 159 -3.07 0.15 19.47
N LEU A 160 -4.30 -0.18 19.90
CA LEU A 160 -4.98 -1.42 19.50
C LEU A 160 -5.24 -1.51 17.98
N PRO A 161 -5.67 -0.45 17.27
CA PRO A 161 -5.78 -0.50 15.81
C PRO A 161 -4.44 -0.83 15.15
N GLY A 162 -3.34 -0.31 15.68
CA GLY A 162 -1.98 -0.66 15.27
C GLY A 162 -1.68 -2.13 15.49
N VAL A 163 -1.97 -2.67 16.67
CA VAL A 163 -1.78 -4.11 16.99
C VAL A 163 -2.56 -4.99 16.02
N VAL A 164 -3.83 -4.67 15.77
CA VAL A 164 -4.68 -5.40 14.81
C VAL A 164 -4.10 -5.28 13.41
N PHE A 165 -3.61 -4.11 13.00
CA PHE A 165 -2.98 -3.91 11.70
C PHE A 165 -1.67 -4.71 11.56
N GLY A 166 -0.79 -4.69 12.55
CA GLY A 166 0.44 -5.47 12.58
C GLY A 166 0.17 -6.98 12.55
N ALA A 167 -0.83 -7.44 13.31
CA ALA A 167 -1.33 -8.80 13.22
C ALA A 167 -1.89 -9.09 11.81
N SER A 168 -2.66 -8.16 11.23
CA SER A 168 -3.24 -8.31 9.88
C SER A 168 -2.19 -8.50 8.78
N ILE A 169 -1.03 -7.82 8.88
CA ILE A 169 0.10 -7.99 7.97
C ILE A 169 0.67 -9.41 8.07
N GLN A 170 0.74 -9.98 9.27
CA GLN A 170 1.09 -11.40 9.42
C GLN A 170 -0.01 -12.31 8.84
N LEU A 171 -1.28 -11.92 8.98
CA LEU A 171 -2.46 -12.69 8.57
C LEU A 171 -2.77 -12.66 7.05
N ALA A 172 -2.22 -11.71 6.29
CA ALA A 172 -2.49 -11.51 4.86
C ALA A 172 -2.08 -12.70 3.94
N GLY A 173 -1.48 -13.76 4.50
CA GLY A 173 -1.10 -14.96 3.77
C GLY A 173 -2.25 -15.92 3.38
N ALA A 174 -3.46 -15.87 3.95
CA ALA A 174 -4.47 -16.92 3.75
C ALA A 174 -5.25 -16.87 2.42
N VAL A 175 -5.33 -17.99 1.70
CA VAL A 175 -5.87 -18.17 0.32
C VAL A 175 -7.27 -17.58 0.10
N SER A 176 -8.19 -17.66 1.06
CA SER A 176 -9.56 -17.14 0.95
C SER A 176 -9.66 -15.63 1.23
N PHE A 177 -8.72 -15.11 2.03
CA PHE A 177 -8.62 -13.68 2.33
C PHE A 177 -8.01 -12.90 1.16
N ARG A 178 -7.32 -13.55 0.20
CA ARG A 178 -6.63 -12.89 -0.92
C ARG A 178 -7.58 -12.25 -1.93
N LEU A 179 -8.66 -12.95 -2.29
CA LEU A 179 -9.71 -12.42 -3.16
C LEU A 179 -10.47 -11.30 -2.46
N VAL A 180 -10.77 -11.47 -1.16
CA VAL A 180 -11.44 -10.47 -0.33
C VAL A 180 -10.53 -9.26 -0.09
N ALA A 181 -9.23 -9.43 0.06
CA ALA A 181 -8.25 -8.36 0.27
C ALA A 181 -7.97 -7.62 -1.04
N ALA A 182 -7.78 -8.31 -2.16
CA ALA A 182 -7.66 -7.65 -3.46
C ALA A 182 -8.95 -6.89 -3.82
N LEU A 183 -10.13 -7.50 -3.61
CA LEU A 183 -11.41 -6.84 -3.79
C LEU A 183 -11.62 -5.70 -2.80
N ALA A 184 -11.23 -5.85 -1.53
CA ALA A 184 -11.32 -4.80 -0.52
C ALA A 184 -10.33 -3.67 -0.80
N ILE A 185 -9.15 -3.94 -1.37
CA ILE A 185 -8.20 -2.91 -1.81
C ILE A 185 -8.79 -2.16 -3.01
N VAL A 186 -9.34 -2.86 -4.01
CA VAL A 186 -10.02 -2.22 -5.14
C VAL A 186 -11.21 -1.40 -4.66
N VAL A 187 -12.06 -1.94 -3.79
CA VAL A 187 -13.21 -1.24 -3.20
C VAL A 187 -12.76 -0.08 -2.31
N ALA A 188 -11.68 -0.23 -1.54
CA ALA A 188 -11.14 0.83 -0.69
C ALA A 188 -10.49 1.93 -1.53
N ILE A 189 -9.79 1.61 -2.62
CA ILE A 189 -9.25 2.58 -3.57
C ILE A 189 -10.40 3.32 -4.24
N VAL A 190 -11.41 2.61 -4.74
CA VAL A 190 -12.60 3.21 -5.37
C VAL A 190 -13.36 4.07 -4.35
N TRP A 191 -13.58 3.58 -3.14
CA TRP A 191 -14.24 4.31 -2.05
C TRP A 191 -13.44 5.53 -1.62
N LEU A 192 -12.11 5.41 -1.46
CA LEU A 192 -11.21 6.49 -1.12
C LEU A 192 -11.17 7.53 -2.23
N CYS A 193 -11.11 7.11 -3.50
CA CYS A 193 -11.23 8.00 -4.66
C CYS A 193 -12.58 8.73 -4.66
N ILE A 194 -13.69 8.05 -4.41
CA ILE A 194 -15.03 8.65 -4.31
C ILE A 194 -15.12 9.59 -3.10
N TRP A 195 -14.53 9.23 -1.97
CA TRP A 195 -14.52 10.03 -0.74
C TRP A 195 -13.67 11.28 -0.91
N ILE A 196 -12.43 11.15 -1.38
CA ILE A 196 -11.56 12.28 -1.74
C ILE A 196 -12.27 13.15 -2.77
N MET A 197 -12.88 12.57 -3.81
CA MET A 197 -13.67 13.30 -4.80
C MET A 197 -14.81 14.07 -4.12
N ARG A 198 -15.61 13.45 -3.25
CA ARG A 198 -16.72 14.13 -2.55
C ARG A 198 -16.21 15.24 -1.64
N VAL A 199 -15.12 15.01 -0.89
CA VAL A 199 -14.53 16.00 0.01
C VAL A 199 -13.96 17.17 -0.79
N VAL A 200 -13.17 16.90 -1.83
CA VAL A 200 -12.61 17.93 -2.71
C VAL A 200 -13.72 18.68 -3.43
N VAL A 201 -14.75 18.03 -3.97
CA VAL A 201 -15.87 18.70 -4.66
C VAL A 201 -16.69 19.57 -3.70
N SER A 202 -16.99 19.07 -2.50
CA SER A 202 -17.79 19.79 -1.49
C SER A 202 -17.02 20.94 -0.84
N HIS A 203 -15.71 20.76 -0.61
CA HIS A 203 -14.87 21.75 0.06
C HIS A 203 -14.06 22.61 -0.92
N ALA A 204 -14.04 22.33 -2.22
CA ALA A 204 -13.25 23.08 -3.20
C ALA A 204 -13.52 24.58 -3.14
N ARG A 205 -14.80 25.00 -3.07
CA ARG A 205 -15.16 26.42 -2.96
C ARG A 205 -14.72 27.03 -1.62
N ALA A 206 -14.83 26.27 -0.53
CA ALA A 206 -14.49 26.70 0.82
C ALA A 206 -12.97 26.79 1.04
N TRP A 207 -12.21 25.78 0.63
CA TRP A 207 -10.76 25.76 0.69
C TRP A 207 -10.15 26.74 -0.30
N ALA A 208 -10.60 26.78 -1.56
CA ALA A 208 -10.08 27.76 -2.52
C ALA A 208 -10.30 29.20 -2.03
N SER A 209 -11.43 29.50 -1.37
CA SER A 209 -11.66 30.83 -0.79
C SER A 209 -10.91 31.07 0.52
N ALA A 210 -10.78 30.07 1.40
CA ALA A 210 -10.07 30.19 2.67
C ALA A 210 -8.54 30.29 2.50
N SER A 211 -7.94 29.39 1.72
CA SER A 211 -6.50 29.42 1.38
C SER A 211 -6.15 30.73 0.69
N ARG A 212 -7.01 31.19 -0.22
CA ARG A 212 -6.83 32.47 -0.91
C ARG A 212 -6.87 33.65 0.06
N ARG A 213 -7.83 33.70 0.99
CA ARG A 213 -7.87 34.74 2.02
C ARG A 213 -6.62 34.71 2.90
N GLY A 214 -6.17 33.53 3.32
CA GLY A 214 -4.96 33.37 4.12
C GLY A 214 -3.70 33.85 3.39
N ILE A 215 -3.54 33.46 2.12
CA ILE A 215 -2.37 33.84 1.31
C ILE A 215 -2.41 35.33 0.94
N VAL A 216 -3.58 35.89 0.63
CA VAL A 216 -3.74 37.34 0.38
C VAL A 216 -3.43 38.15 1.63
N ASN A 217 -3.89 37.71 2.81
CA ASN A 217 -3.61 38.39 4.07
C ASN A 217 -2.10 38.29 4.40
N TRP A 218 -1.50 37.11 4.30
CA TRP A 218 -0.06 36.94 4.50
C TRP A 218 0.79 37.75 3.49
N ALA A 219 0.36 37.83 2.23
CA ALA A 219 1.05 38.58 1.19
C ALA A 219 0.89 40.10 1.33
N ARG A 220 -0.20 40.58 1.96
CA ARG A 220 -0.35 41.98 2.37
C ARG A 220 0.56 42.33 3.54
N ASP A 221 0.77 41.38 4.45
CA ASP A 221 1.56 41.60 5.67
C ASP A 221 3.09 41.51 5.41
N HIS A 222 3.53 40.98 4.26
CA HIS A 222 4.95 40.89 3.88
C HIS A 222 5.27 41.77 2.66
N GLU A 223 5.79 42.98 2.89
CA GLU A 223 6.20 43.95 1.85
C GLU A 223 7.42 43.52 0.99
N ALA A 224 8.03 42.38 1.30
CA ALA A 224 9.16 41.84 0.55
C ALA A 224 8.81 41.51 -0.92
N PRO A 225 9.78 41.50 -1.86
CA PRO A 225 9.53 41.18 -3.27
C PRO A 225 8.85 39.81 -3.48
N TYR A 226 9.05 38.87 -2.56
CA TYR A 226 8.37 37.57 -2.56
C TYR A 226 6.87 37.65 -2.21
N GLY A 227 6.47 38.58 -1.32
CA GLY A 227 5.07 38.82 -0.98
C GLY A 227 4.28 39.40 -2.16
N GLN A 228 4.88 40.34 -2.90
CA GLN A 228 4.28 40.87 -4.14
C GLN A 228 4.18 39.83 -5.26
N LEU A 229 5.16 38.93 -5.39
CA LEU A 229 5.11 37.83 -6.36
C LEU A 229 3.95 36.87 -6.03
N ILE A 230 3.79 36.51 -4.75
CA ILE A 230 2.72 35.63 -4.27
C ILE A 230 1.35 36.31 -4.40
N TYR A 231 1.25 37.60 -4.13
CA TYR A 231 0.03 38.38 -4.37
C TYR A 231 -0.40 38.32 -5.85
N ARG A 232 0.55 38.52 -6.79
CA ARG A 232 0.29 38.44 -8.24
C ARG A 232 -0.18 37.06 -8.72
N ILE A 233 0.22 35.99 -8.04
CA ILE A 233 -0.20 34.60 -8.36
C ILE A 233 -1.65 34.34 -7.89
N VAL A 234 -2.12 35.06 -6.88
CA VAL A 234 -3.39 34.79 -6.15
C VAL A 234 -4.52 35.77 -6.53
N ASP A 235 -4.19 36.84 -7.25
CA ASP A 235 -5.08 37.91 -7.69
C ASP A 235 -6.23 37.41 -8.61
N PRO A 236 -7.52 37.70 -8.28
CA PRO A 236 -8.67 37.31 -9.10
C PRO A 236 -8.66 37.79 -10.54
N GLU A 237 -8.09 38.96 -10.80
CA GLU A 237 -8.02 39.49 -12.15
C GLU A 237 -7.02 38.72 -13.03
N ARG A 238 -6.14 37.91 -12.41
CA ARG A 238 -5.12 37.10 -13.09
C ARG A 238 -5.19 35.63 -12.67
N ALA A 239 -6.39 35.08 -12.53
CA ALA A 239 -6.61 33.66 -12.21
C ALA A 239 -5.83 32.67 -13.12
N ALA A 240 -5.49 33.10 -14.34
CA ALA A 240 -4.64 32.35 -15.25
C ALA A 240 -3.21 32.12 -14.72
N ILE A 241 -2.62 33.05 -13.97
CA ILE A 241 -1.25 32.93 -13.44
C ILE A 241 -1.19 31.84 -12.35
N GLY A 242 -2.17 31.81 -11.43
CA GLY A 242 -2.28 30.74 -10.43
C GLY A 242 -2.46 29.37 -11.05
N LEU A 243 -3.26 29.27 -12.12
CA LEU A 243 -3.43 28.03 -12.87
C LEU A 243 -2.14 27.60 -13.59
N LEU A 244 -1.40 28.55 -14.18
CA LEU A 244 -0.11 28.28 -14.82
C LEU A 244 0.91 27.73 -13.81
N VAL A 245 1.05 28.37 -12.65
CA VAL A 245 1.98 27.92 -11.58
C VAL A 245 1.59 26.53 -11.08
N GLY A 246 0.30 26.28 -10.85
CA GLY A 246 -0.18 24.97 -10.42
C GLY A 246 0.12 23.85 -11.43
N ILE A 247 -0.10 24.12 -12.72
CA ILE A 247 0.23 23.20 -13.81
C ILE A 247 1.75 22.99 -13.89
N SER A 248 2.57 24.03 -13.74
CA SER A 248 4.03 23.91 -13.74
C SER A 248 4.56 23.06 -12.58
N VAL A 249 4.02 23.22 -11.37
CA VAL A 249 4.38 22.36 -10.23
C VAL A 249 3.99 20.91 -10.49
N LEU A 250 2.80 20.68 -11.07
CA LEU A 250 2.36 19.33 -11.46
C LEU A 250 3.32 18.70 -12.48
N VAL A 251 3.76 19.47 -13.50
CA VAL A 251 4.76 19.00 -14.48
C VAL A 251 6.05 18.58 -13.79
N LEU A 252 6.59 19.40 -12.89
CA LEU A 252 7.83 19.09 -12.17
C LEU A 252 7.69 17.84 -11.28
N LEU A 253 6.56 17.69 -10.60
CA LEU A 253 6.29 16.52 -9.76
C LEU A 253 6.14 15.24 -10.60
N CYS A 254 5.36 15.28 -11.68
CA CYS A 254 5.21 14.13 -12.59
C CYS A 254 6.52 13.77 -13.28
N ALA A 255 7.31 14.76 -13.71
CA ALA A 255 8.64 14.54 -14.27
C ALA A 255 9.59 13.92 -13.24
N GLY A 256 9.60 14.43 -12.01
CA GLY A 256 10.42 13.87 -10.92
C GLY A 256 10.10 12.42 -10.62
N ILE A 257 8.81 12.06 -10.54
CA ILE A 257 8.38 10.66 -10.36
C ILE A 257 8.81 9.81 -11.57
N PHE A 258 8.59 10.30 -12.79
CA PHE A 258 8.95 9.59 -14.00
C PHE A 258 10.45 9.29 -14.07
N PHE A 259 11.30 10.29 -13.85
CA PHE A 259 12.76 10.12 -13.86
C PHE A 259 13.24 9.22 -12.71
N GLY A 260 12.61 9.30 -11.52
CA GLY A 260 12.90 8.39 -10.42
C GLY A 260 12.60 6.93 -10.77
N VAL A 261 11.39 6.66 -11.29
CA VAL A 261 11.01 5.30 -11.74
C VAL A 261 11.89 4.83 -12.89
N MET A 262 12.19 5.70 -13.86
CA MET A 262 13.07 5.37 -14.99
C MET A 262 14.49 5.04 -14.52
N GLN A 263 15.04 5.79 -13.55
CA GLN A 263 16.33 5.51 -12.96
C GLN A 263 16.34 4.15 -12.26
N ASP A 264 15.32 3.84 -11.46
CA ASP A 264 15.22 2.56 -10.76
C ASP A 264 15.13 1.37 -11.73
N VAL A 265 14.37 1.54 -12.81
CA VAL A 265 14.22 0.55 -13.89
C VAL A 265 15.54 0.33 -14.61
N VAL A 266 16.21 1.40 -15.06
CA VAL A 266 17.50 1.32 -15.78
C VAL A 266 18.63 0.78 -14.90
N SER A 267 18.63 1.10 -13.61
CA SER A 267 19.69 0.69 -12.66
C SER A 267 19.54 -0.76 -12.18
N GLY A 268 18.39 -1.41 -12.45
CA GLY A 268 18.09 -2.74 -11.91
C GLY A 268 17.84 -2.75 -10.40
N ASP A 269 17.40 -1.62 -9.86
CA ASP A 269 17.23 -1.34 -8.44
C ASP A 269 16.01 -2.10 -7.84
N PRO A 270 15.80 -2.07 -6.49
CA PRO A 270 14.79 -2.88 -5.80
C PRO A 270 13.37 -2.80 -6.36
N LEU A 271 13.02 -1.72 -7.09
CA LEU A 271 11.73 -1.57 -7.74
C LEU A 271 11.44 -2.67 -8.78
N VAL A 272 12.47 -3.18 -9.47
CA VAL A 272 12.34 -4.30 -10.43
C VAL A 272 12.03 -5.62 -9.71
N GLN A 273 12.54 -5.81 -8.49
CA GLN A 273 12.16 -6.97 -7.66
C GLN A 273 10.71 -6.85 -7.17
N VAL A 274 10.28 -5.64 -6.81
CA VAL A 274 8.88 -5.38 -6.45
C VAL A 274 7.95 -5.68 -7.63
N ASP A 275 8.33 -5.33 -8.87
CA ASP A 275 7.55 -5.65 -10.08
C ASP A 275 7.31 -7.16 -10.23
N MET A 276 8.36 -7.96 -10.08
CA MET A 276 8.29 -9.42 -10.19
C MET A 276 7.42 -10.04 -9.09
N SER A 277 7.67 -9.65 -7.84
CA SER A 277 6.92 -10.12 -6.69
C SER A 277 5.45 -9.69 -6.76
N PHE A 278 5.16 -8.48 -7.22
CA PHE A 278 3.80 -7.98 -7.41
C PHE A 278 3.08 -8.72 -8.54
N TYR A 279 3.76 -8.96 -9.67
CA TYR A 279 3.23 -9.77 -10.76
C TYR A 279 2.84 -11.17 -10.29
N ARG A 280 3.76 -11.90 -9.65
CA ARG A 280 3.51 -13.26 -9.15
C ARG A 280 2.39 -13.29 -8.10
N PHE A 281 2.34 -12.29 -7.23
CA PHE A 281 1.23 -12.15 -6.29
C PHE A 281 -0.11 -12.01 -7.01
N LEU A 282 -0.21 -11.13 -8.01
CA LEU A 282 -1.44 -10.96 -8.80
C LEU A 282 -1.81 -12.24 -9.58
N GLN A 283 -0.83 -12.96 -10.13
CA GLN A 283 -1.05 -14.25 -10.79
C GLN A 283 -1.61 -15.28 -9.80
N SER A 284 -1.07 -15.36 -8.58
CA SER A 284 -1.54 -16.28 -7.54
C SER A 284 -2.96 -15.95 -7.03
N ALA A 285 -3.41 -14.71 -7.21
CA ALA A 285 -4.72 -14.23 -6.79
C ALA A 285 -5.77 -14.30 -7.92
N ARG A 286 -5.44 -14.89 -9.08
CA ARG A 286 -6.36 -14.93 -10.21
C ARG A 286 -7.59 -15.79 -9.94
N ALA A 287 -8.77 -15.17 -10.10
CA ALA A 287 -10.04 -15.86 -10.17
C ALA A 287 -10.71 -15.65 -11.53
N PRO A 288 -11.40 -16.66 -12.11
CA PRO A 288 -12.03 -16.55 -13.43
C PRO A 288 -13.01 -15.38 -13.54
N TRP A 289 -13.89 -15.23 -12.55
CA TRP A 289 -14.90 -14.17 -12.54
C TRP A 289 -14.30 -12.76 -12.40
N VAL A 290 -13.19 -12.62 -11.65
CA VAL A 290 -12.45 -11.34 -11.54
C VAL A 290 -11.77 -11.02 -12.86
N GLY A 291 -11.16 -12.04 -13.50
CA GLY A 291 -10.56 -11.90 -14.82
C GLY A 291 -11.55 -11.41 -15.86
N GLU A 292 -12.76 -11.98 -15.89
CA GLU A 292 -13.82 -11.51 -16.79
C GLU A 292 -14.27 -10.08 -16.51
N ALA A 293 -14.49 -9.71 -15.24
CA ALA A 293 -14.92 -8.37 -14.86
C ALA A 293 -13.87 -7.31 -15.24
N LEU A 294 -12.60 -7.58 -14.94
CA LEU A 294 -11.48 -6.69 -15.29
C LEU A 294 -11.23 -6.66 -16.80
N ALA A 295 -11.42 -7.77 -17.52
CA ALA A 295 -11.35 -7.79 -18.98
C ALA A 295 -12.41 -6.88 -19.60
N ARG A 296 -13.65 -6.93 -19.11
CA ARG A 296 -14.72 -6.00 -19.54
C ARG A 296 -14.36 -4.55 -19.18
N ALA A 297 -13.85 -4.30 -17.97
CA ALA A 297 -13.43 -2.96 -17.56
C ALA A 297 -12.25 -2.43 -18.41
N SER A 298 -11.35 -3.30 -18.87
CA SER A 298 -10.20 -2.93 -19.72
C SER A 298 -10.60 -2.39 -21.10
N THR A 299 -11.84 -2.64 -21.55
CA THR A 299 -12.38 -2.07 -22.80
C THR A 299 -12.41 -0.53 -22.76
N LEU A 300 -12.49 0.08 -21.57
CA LEU A 300 -12.40 1.53 -21.40
C LEU A 300 -11.08 2.11 -21.90
N GLY A 301 -10.00 1.32 -21.91
CA GLY A 301 -8.68 1.72 -22.39
C GLY A 301 -8.32 1.10 -23.74
N SER A 302 -9.29 0.53 -24.47
CA SER A 302 -9.04 -0.10 -25.76
C SER A 302 -8.82 0.94 -26.86
N VAL A 303 -8.00 0.60 -27.86
CA VAL A 303 -7.76 1.43 -29.05
C VAL A 303 -9.07 1.93 -29.69
N PRO A 304 -10.10 1.10 -29.94
CA PRO A 304 -11.34 1.59 -30.53
C PRO A 304 -12.10 2.58 -29.64
N THR A 305 -12.09 2.39 -28.31
CA THR A 305 -12.73 3.36 -27.39
C THR A 305 -11.99 4.68 -27.35
N LEU A 306 -10.66 4.65 -27.24
CA LEU A 306 -9.84 5.85 -27.27
C LEU A 306 -9.98 6.58 -28.61
N ALA A 307 -9.98 5.86 -29.74
CA ALA A 307 -10.19 6.44 -31.07
C ALA A 307 -11.58 7.09 -31.21
N ALA A 308 -12.65 6.45 -30.73
CA ALA A 308 -13.99 7.02 -30.75
C ALA A 308 -14.09 8.33 -29.95
N LEU A 309 -13.44 8.38 -28.79
CA LEU A 309 -13.35 9.59 -27.97
C LEU A 309 -12.53 10.69 -28.65
N ILE A 310 -11.40 10.33 -29.29
CA ILE A 310 -10.55 11.25 -30.04
C ILE A 310 -11.35 11.87 -31.18
N VAL A 311 -11.98 11.06 -32.04
CA VAL A 311 -12.76 11.51 -33.20
C VAL A 311 -13.90 12.42 -32.77
N THR A 312 -14.63 12.04 -31.71
CA THR A 312 -15.74 12.83 -31.17
C THR A 312 -15.24 14.18 -30.65
N SER A 313 -14.11 14.20 -29.94
CA SER A 313 -13.50 15.43 -29.42
C SER A 313 -13.04 16.35 -30.55
N VAL A 314 -12.41 15.80 -31.58
CA VAL A 314 -12.01 16.54 -32.78
C VAL A 314 -13.24 17.12 -33.48
N ALA A 315 -14.29 16.34 -33.68
CA ALA A 315 -15.52 16.80 -34.33
C ALA A 315 -16.19 17.94 -33.55
N LEU A 316 -16.29 17.82 -32.22
CA LEU A 316 -16.85 18.87 -31.36
C LEU A 316 -16.00 20.16 -31.42
N MET A 317 -14.67 20.05 -31.41
CA MET A 317 -13.77 21.21 -31.50
C MET A 317 -13.72 21.83 -32.91
N ALA A 318 -13.85 21.01 -33.95
CA ALA A 318 -13.92 21.42 -35.36
C ALA A 318 -15.20 22.20 -35.64
N TYR A 319 -16.34 21.73 -35.10
CA TYR A 319 -17.61 22.46 -35.14
C TYR A 319 -17.49 23.86 -34.51
N GLU A 320 -16.64 24.01 -33.50
CA GLU A 320 -16.35 25.29 -32.85
C GLU A 320 -15.28 26.14 -33.54
N LYS A 321 -14.80 25.74 -34.72
CA LYS A 321 -13.74 26.40 -35.49
C LYS A 321 -12.41 26.56 -34.72
N ARG A 322 -12.15 25.71 -33.70
CA ARG A 322 -10.94 25.76 -32.84
C ARG A 322 -9.81 24.86 -33.34
N TRP A 323 -9.56 24.84 -34.65
CA TRP A 323 -8.60 23.94 -35.31
C TRP A 323 -7.19 23.95 -34.72
N ARG A 324 -6.71 25.12 -34.25
CA ARG A 324 -5.37 25.23 -33.66
C ARG A 324 -5.20 24.42 -32.37
N THR A 325 -6.22 24.36 -31.51
CA THR A 325 -6.16 23.58 -30.26
C THR A 325 -6.13 22.07 -30.56
N VAL A 326 -6.90 21.66 -31.58
CA VAL A 326 -6.89 20.29 -32.09
C VAL A 326 -5.51 19.91 -32.62
N VAL A 327 -4.90 20.77 -33.43
CA VAL A 327 -3.57 20.54 -34.00
C VAL A 327 -2.51 20.39 -32.90
N TYR A 328 -2.49 21.28 -31.89
CA TYR A 328 -1.53 21.15 -30.78
C TYR A 328 -1.70 19.85 -30.01
N TRP A 329 -2.95 19.44 -29.77
CA TRP A 329 -3.23 18.19 -29.09
C TRP A 329 -2.81 16.97 -29.92
N LEU A 330 -3.14 16.94 -31.22
CA LEU A 330 -2.70 15.85 -32.11
C LEU A 330 -1.18 15.77 -32.20
N ILE A 331 -0.48 16.90 -32.28
CA ILE A 331 0.99 16.94 -32.26
C ILE A 331 1.52 16.40 -30.93
N ALA A 332 0.94 16.81 -29.79
CA ALA A 332 1.39 16.35 -28.48
C ALA A 332 1.15 14.84 -28.28
N VAL A 333 -0.01 14.32 -28.72
CA VAL A 333 -0.30 12.87 -28.71
C VAL A 333 0.71 12.14 -29.59
N MET A 334 0.90 12.59 -30.83
CA MET A 334 1.82 11.97 -31.77
C MET A 334 3.27 11.99 -31.26
N PHE A 335 3.73 13.12 -30.73
CA PHE A 335 5.08 13.26 -30.18
C PHE A 335 5.28 12.40 -28.92
N SER A 336 4.30 12.39 -28.00
CA SER A 336 4.31 11.52 -26.82
C SER A 336 4.40 10.04 -27.22
N GLN A 337 3.62 9.62 -28.20
CA GLN A 337 3.60 8.24 -28.69
C GLN A 337 4.93 7.85 -29.35
N LEU A 338 5.50 8.76 -30.15
CA LEU A 338 6.80 8.56 -30.79
C LEU A 338 7.95 8.50 -29.76
N LEU A 339 7.89 9.32 -28.72
CA LEU A 339 8.87 9.31 -27.64
C LEU A 339 8.75 8.05 -26.77
N ILE A 340 7.53 7.58 -26.46
CA ILE A 340 7.32 6.28 -25.81
C ILE A 340 7.91 5.17 -26.66
N PHE A 341 7.60 5.13 -27.96
CA PHE A 341 8.17 4.15 -28.88
C PHE A 341 9.70 4.20 -28.91
N ALA A 342 10.30 5.40 -28.96
CA ALA A 342 11.75 5.55 -28.91
C ALA A 342 12.34 5.03 -27.59
N MET A 343 11.71 5.34 -26.45
CA MET A 343 12.16 4.84 -25.14
C MET A 343 12.05 3.32 -25.05
N GLN A 344 10.98 2.75 -25.58
CA GLN A 344 10.78 1.30 -25.66
C GLN A 344 11.86 0.60 -26.50
N VAL A 345 12.38 1.26 -27.53
CA VAL A 345 13.50 0.77 -28.35
C VAL A 345 14.86 0.96 -27.66
N ILE A 346 15.01 1.96 -26.79
CA ILE A 346 16.29 2.22 -26.11
C ILE A 346 16.41 1.38 -24.83
N ILE A 347 15.32 1.25 -24.08
CA ILE A 347 15.24 0.64 -22.76
C ILE A 347 14.69 -0.78 -22.91
N HIS A 348 15.56 -1.73 -23.25
CA HIS A 348 15.22 -3.15 -23.29
C HIS A 348 15.60 -3.82 -21.96
N HIS A 349 14.60 -4.22 -21.16
CA HIS A 349 14.83 -5.10 -20.02
C HIS A 349 14.56 -6.55 -20.41
N THR A 350 15.38 -7.47 -19.91
CA THR A 350 15.18 -8.90 -20.12
C THR A 350 13.90 -9.34 -19.40
N PRO A 351 12.89 -9.88 -20.11
CA PRO A 351 11.70 -10.38 -19.46
C PRO A 351 12.09 -11.51 -18.49
N PRO A 352 11.46 -11.64 -17.31
CA PRO A 352 11.43 -12.92 -16.63
C PRO A 352 11.05 -14.02 -17.62
N ALA A 353 11.70 -15.19 -17.51
CA ALA A 353 11.46 -16.37 -18.33
C ALA A 353 9.98 -16.82 -18.41
N ALA A 354 9.10 -16.20 -17.62
CA ALA A 354 7.66 -16.43 -17.52
C ALA A 354 6.76 -15.43 -18.29
N ALA A 355 7.26 -14.52 -19.13
CA ALA A 355 6.42 -13.52 -19.81
C ALA A 355 6.68 -13.39 -21.33
N GLN A 356 5.69 -12.93 -22.09
CA GLN A 356 5.78 -12.82 -23.57
C GLN A 356 6.76 -11.72 -23.99
N PRO A 357 7.44 -11.86 -25.15
CA PRO A 357 8.44 -10.90 -25.62
C PRO A 357 7.91 -9.48 -25.85
N ASP A 358 6.63 -9.31 -26.18
CA ASP A 358 6.02 -7.99 -26.48
C ASP A 358 5.62 -7.18 -25.22
N ILE A 359 5.93 -7.67 -24.01
CA ILE A 359 5.40 -7.17 -22.72
C ILE A 359 6.36 -6.22 -21.96
N TYR A 360 7.66 -6.14 -22.29
CA TYR A 360 8.67 -5.45 -21.46
C TYR A 360 9.30 -4.23 -22.13
N ALA A 361 8.44 -3.30 -22.51
CA ALA A 361 8.84 -2.05 -23.12
C ALA A 361 8.45 -0.89 -22.18
N PHE A 362 9.39 -0.45 -21.34
CA PHE A 362 9.17 0.72 -20.49
C PHE A 362 9.16 1.98 -21.36
N PRO A 363 8.18 2.90 -21.20
CA PRO A 363 7.00 2.86 -20.33
C PRO A 363 5.74 2.25 -21.01
N SER A 364 4.70 1.94 -20.23
CA SER A 364 3.45 1.33 -20.76
C SER A 364 2.69 2.27 -21.71
N ASN A 365 2.59 1.89 -22.99
CA ASN A 365 1.85 2.65 -24.00
C ASN A 365 0.33 2.68 -23.71
N HIS A 366 -0.25 1.56 -23.28
CA HIS A 366 -1.70 1.48 -23.02
C HIS A 366 -2.15 2.45 -21.90
N VAL A 367 -1.36 2.52 -20.83
CA VAL A 367 -1.63 3.45 -19.72
C VAL A 367 -1.39 4.89 -20.17
N ALA A 368 -0.27 5.16 -20.84
CA ALA A 368 0.04 6.50 -21.34
C ALA A 368 -1.02 7.04 -22.31
N ALA A 369 -1.51 6.23 -23.25
CA ALA A 369 -2.58 6.60 -24.17
C ALA A 369 -3.88 6.92 -23.42
N SER A 370 -4.24 6.09 -22.43
CA SER A 370 -5.43 6.31 -21.59
C SER A 370 -5.32 7.63 -20.80
N VAL A 371 -4.19 7.89 -20.15
CA VAL A 371 -3.95 9.15 -19.42
C VAL A 371 -4.01 10.35 -20.36
N THR A 372 -3.44 10.23 -21.56
CA THR A 372 -3.42 11.33 -22.53
C THR A 372 -4.81 11.70 -22.99
N VAL A 373 -5.64 10.71 -23.36
CA VAL A 373 -7.00 10.96 -23.86
C VAL A 373 -7.92 11.41 -22.72
N TYR A 374 -8.00 10.67 -21.62
CA TYR A 374 -8.90 10.99 -20.51
C TYR A 374 -8.48 12.26 -19.76
N GLY A 375 -7.17 12.47 -19.56
CA GLY A 375 -6.64 13.67 -18.94
C GLY A 375 -6.91 14.93 -19.78
N PHE A 376 -6.73 14.86 -21.09
CA PHE A 376 -7.05 15.97 -21.98
C PHE A 376 -8.56 16.25 -22.02
N LEU A 377 -9.39 15.22 -22.14
CA LEU A 377 -10.85 15.35 -22.08
C LEU A 377 -11.30 16.02 -20.77
N ALA A 378 -10.75 15.57 -19.64
CA ALA A 378 -11.01 16.16 -18.34
C ALA A 378 -10.63 17.65 -18.32
N PHE A 379 -9.46 18.02 -18.85
CA PHE A 379 -9.03 19.42 -18.95
C PHE A 379 -9.99 20.27 -19.81
N VAL A 380 -10.36 19.79 -21.01
CA VAL A 380 -11.25 20.55 -21.92
C VAL A 380 -12.65 20.71 -21.32
N VAL A 381 -13.21 19.66 -20.73
CA VAL A 381 -14.54 19.71 -20.11
C VAL A 381 -14.50 20.56 -18.84
N ALA A 382 -13.48 20.42 -17.98
CA ALA A 382 -13.36 21.20 -16.75
C ALA A 382 -13.26 22.72 -17.00
N ARG A 383 -12.75 23.15 -18.16
CA ARG A 383 -12.75 24.57 -18.56
C ARG A 383 -14.11 25.09 -19.06
N ARG A 384 -15.04 24.20 -19.43
CA ARG A 384 -16.34 24.54 -20.05
C ARG A 384 -17.52 24.39 -19.11
N VAL A 385 -17.32 23.77 -17.96
CA VAL A 385 -18.37 23.52 -16.97
C VAL A 385 -17.94 24.12 -15.64
N GLY A 386 -18.89 24.42 -14.75
CA GLY A 386 -18.58 24.96 -13.43
C GLY A 386 -17.56 24.11 -12.66
N THR A 387 -16.83 24.73 -11.73
CA THR A 387 -15.72 24.13 -10.98
C THR A 387 -16.06 22.76 -10.37
N VAL A 388 -17.28 22.60 -9.86
CA VAL A 388 -17.78 21.36 -9.23
C VAL A 388 -17.86 20.22 -10.25
N THR A 389 -18.51 20.46 -11.40
CA THR A 389 -18.65 19.47 -12.46
C THR A 389 -17.31 19.17 -13.13
N GLY A 390 -16.43 20.19 -13.27
CA GLY A 390 -15.07 19.99 -13.77
C GLY A 390 -14.25 19.05 -12.90
N ILE A 391 -14.29 19.24 -11.57
CA ILE A 391 -13.63 18.33 -10.61
C ILE A 391 -14.24 16.93 -10.72
N ALA A 392 -15.57 16.81 -10.85
CA ALA A 392 -16.23 15.51 -10.97
C ALA A 392 -15.80 14.75 -12.24
N VAL A 393 -15.68 15.44 -13.37
CA VAL A 393 -15.21 14.85 -14.63
C VAL A 393 -13.74 14.44 -14.54
N ALA A 394 -12.88 15.27 -13.95
CA ALA A 394 -11.47 14.92 -13.75
C ALA A 394 -11.28 13.72 -12.81
N ALA A 395 -12.11 13.63 -11.76
CA ALA A 395 -12.11 12.48 -10.86
C ALA A 395 -12.60 11.19 -11.56
N LEU A 396 -13.66 11.27 -12.36
CA LEU A 396 -14.15 10.15 -13.15
C LEU A 396 -13.11 9.66 -14.17
N ALA A 397 -12.47 10.59 -14.88
CA ALA A 397 -11.39 10.28 -15.81
C ALA A 397 -10.21 9.56 -15.11
N SER A 398 -9.81 10.06 -13.93
CA SER A 398 -8.75 9.44 -13.13
C SER A 398 -9.14 8.04 -12.64
N MET A 399 -10.39 7.85 -12.23
CA MET A 399 -10.92 6.54 -11.82
C MET A 399 -10.89 5.54 -12.97
N ILE A 400 -11.29 5.96 -14.18
CA ILE A 400 -11.22 5.11 -15.38
C ILE A 400 -9.77 4.69 -15.66
N VAL A 401 -8.82 5.62 -15.62
CA VAL A 401 -7.40 5.33 -15.82
C VAL A 401 -6.88 4.32 -14.80
N ILE A 402 -7.22 4.48 -13.51
CA ILE A 402 -6.79 3.56 -12.44
C ILE A 402 -7.34 2.15 -12.68
N VAL A 403 -8.63 2.05 -13.04
CA VAL A 403 -9.27 0.77 -13.35
C VAL A 403 -8.63 0.08 -14.56
N VAL A 404 -8.35 0.83 -15.62
CA VAL A 404 -7.68 0.32 -16.83
C VAL A 404 -6.25 -0.14 -16.51
N ALA A 405 -5.48 0.66 -15.76
CA ALA A 405 -4.12 0.31 -15.35
C ALA A 405 -4.12 -0.96 -14.49
N PHE A 406 -5.00 -1.05 -13.49
CA PHE A 406 -5.13 -2.22 -12.64
C PHE A 406 -5.55 -3.48 -13.41
N ALA A 407 -6.50 -3.35 -14.35
CA ALA A 407 -6.90 -4.46 -15.22
C ALA A 407 -5.72 -4.96 -16.08
N GLY A 408 -4.85 -4.06 -16.55
CA GLY A 408 -3.61 -4.41 -17.25
C GLY A 408 -2.59 -5.12 -16.37
N LEU A 409 -2.36 -4.63 -15.15
CA LEU A 409 -1.47 -5.26 -14.16
C LEU A 409 -1.95 -6.67 -13.78
N TYR A 410 -3.24 -6.82 -13.48
CA TYR A 410 -3.84 -8.13 -13.14
C TYR A 410 -3.76 -9.12 -14.31
N SER A 411 -3.94 -8.61 -15.54
CA SER A 411 -3.79 -9.40 -16.76
C SER A 411 -2.33 -9.72 -17.11
N GLY A 412 -1.36 -9.11 -16.44
CA GLY A 412 0.06 -9.35 -16.66
C GLY A 412 0.59 -8.75 -17.96
N ARG A 413 0.00 -7.63 -18.43
CA ARG A 413 0.35 -6.97 -19.70
C ARG A 413 1.56 -6.04 -19.64
N PHE A 414 1.93 -5.59 -18.45
CA PHE A 414 3.05 -4.71 -18.17
C PHE A 414 3.36 -4.75 -16.67
N ALA A 415 4.55 -4.32 -16.28
CA ALA A 415 4.96 -4.26 -14.87
C ALA A 415 4.33 -3.06 -14.13
N PHE A 416 4.42 -3.05 -12.79
CA PHE A 416 3.90 -1.95 -11.98
C PHE A 416 4.64 -0.64 -12.29
N SER A 417 5.98 -0.69 -12.39
CA SER A 417 6.81 0.44 -12.78
C SER A 417 6.45 0.98 -14.16
N ASP A 418 6.15 0.11 -15.13
CA ASP A 418 5.75 0.53 -16.49
C ASP A 418 4.44 1.32 -16.48
N ALA A 419 3.49 0.92 -15.62
CA ALA A 419 2.21 1.59 -15.46
C ALA A 419 2.37 2.99 -14.86
N VAL A 420 3.16 3.10 -13.78
CA VAL A 420 3.45 4.37 -13.12
C VAL A 420 4.21 5.30 -14.06
N GLY A 421 5.27 4.78 -14.70
CA GLY A 421 6.07 5.51 -15.68
C GLY A 421 5.22 6.05 -16.83
N GLY A 422 4.39 5.20 -17.44
CA GLY A 422 3.48 5.60 -18.52
C GLY A 422 2.46 6.66 -18.09
N ALA A 423 1.87 6.52 -16.90
CA ALA A 423 0.93 7.49 -16.36
C ALA A 423 1.58 8.86 -16.10
N THR A 424 2.74 8.88 -15.44
CA THR A 424 3.45 10.12 -15.10
C THR A 424 3.99 10.83 -16.34
N PHE A 425 4.48 10.07 -17.31
CA PHE A 425 4.97 10.61 -18.57
C PHE A 425 3.85 11.27 -19.39
N ALA A 426 2.72 10.58 -19.55
CA ALA A 426 1.57 11.14 -20.25
C ALA A 426 0.96 12.34 -19.52
N ALA A 427 0.97 12.33 -18.17
CA ALA A 427 0.50 13.47 -17.37
C ALA A 427 1.33 14.74 -17.62
N VAL A 428 2.66 14.62 -17.80
CA VAL A 428 3.52 15.75 -18.20
C VAL A 428 3.05 16.36 -19.51
N TRP A 429 2.78 15.54 -20.54
CA TRP A 429 2.33 16.03 -21.84
C TRP A 429 0.95 16.68 -21.78
N VAL A 430 -0.01 16.07 -21.07
CA VAL A 430 -1.33 16.67 -20.84
C VAL A 430 -1.19 18.01 -20.13
N ALA A 431 -0.33 18.11 -19.13
CA ALA A 431 -0.07 19.34 -18.39
C ALA A 431 0.62 20.40 -19.26
N VAL A 432 1.54 20.04 -20.17
CA VAL A 432 2.17 20.97 -21.13
C VAL A 432 1.13 21.49 -22.15
N VAL A 433 0.26 20.63 -22.67
CA VAL A 433 -0.85 21.04 -23.55
C VAL A 433 -1.82 21.95 -22.79
N ALA A 434 -2.12 21.64 -21.53
CA ALA A 434 -2.95 22.48 -20.68
C ALA A 434 -2.29 23.86 -20.45
N LEU A 435 -0.98 23.88 -20.14
CA LEU A 435 -0.20 25.10 -19.92
C LEU A 435 -0.22 25.99 -21.15
N THR A 436 0.07 25.43 -22.33
CA THR A 436 0.09 26.19 -23.59
C THR A 436 -1.31 26.71 -23.97
N ALA A 437 -2.36 25.94 -23.70
CA ALA A 437 -3.75 26.35 -23.93
C ALA A 437 -4.23 27.45 -22.97
N VAL A 438 -3.79 27.43 -21.70
CA VAL A 438 -4.11 28.47 -20.71
C VAL A 438 -3.29 29.73 -20.96
N TRP A 439 -2.01 29.58 -21.30
CA TRP A 439 -1.10 30.70 -21.55
C TRP A 439 -1.55 31.56 -22.74
N ARG A 440 -2.07 30.92 -23.80
CA ARG A 440 -2.55 31.62 -25.01
C ARG A 440 -3.97 32.14 -24.90
N HIS A 441 -4.85 31.41 -24.22
CA HIS A 441 -6.26 31.80 -24.04
C HIS A 441 -6.63 31.71 -22.56
N PRO A 442 -6.37 32.78 -21.79
CA PRO A 442 -6.66 32.85 -20.37
C PRO A 442 -8.16 32.74 -20.05
N GLU A 443 -9.01 33.19 -20.97
CA GLU A 443 -10.46 33.23 -20.78
C GLU A 443 -11.10 31.84 -20.86
N SER A 444 -12.10 31.60 -20.01
CA SER A 444 -12.88 30.36 -20.04
C SER A 444 -13.78 30.33 -21.27
N PRO A 445 -13.80 29.24 -22.05
CA PRO A 445 -14.75 29.07 -23.16
C PRO A 445 -16.21 29.13 -22.67
N PRO A 446 -17.17 29.45 -23.56
CA PRO A 446 -18.59 29.49 -23.22
C PRO A 446 -19.06 28.14 -22.64
N SER A 447 -19.92 28.21 -21.63
CA SER A 447 -20.39 27.03 -20.92
C SER A 447 -21.25 26.14 -21.82
N ARG A 448 -20.90 24.85 -21.89
CA ARG A 448 -21.63 23.86 -22.69
C ARG A 448 -21.88 22.60 -21.87
N GLU A 449 -23.00 22.59 -21.16
CA GLU A 449 -23.38 21.51 -20.24
C GLU A 449 -23.66 20.17 -20.96
N TYR A 450 -23.96 20.19 -22.26
CA TYR A 450 -24.22 18.98 -23.05
C TYR A 450 -22.95 18.19 -23.43
N MET A 451 -21.77 18.82 -23.46
CA MET A 451 -20.51 18.19 -23.87
C MET A 451 -20.12 16.96 -23.02
N PRO A 452 -20.14 17.01 -21.66
CA PRO A 452 -19.87 15.82 -20.84
C PRO A 452 -20.88 14.69 -21.08
N VAL A 453 -22.15 15.01 -21.36
CA VAL A 453 -23.20 14.01 -21.63
C VAL A 453 -22.93 13.29 -22.95
N VAL A 454 -22.55 14.02 -24.00
CA VAL A 454 -22.20 13.44 -25.30
C VAL A 454 -20.98 12.52 -25.19
N LEU A 455 -19.93 12.95 -24.49
CA LEU A 455 -18.73 12.14 -24.30
C LEU A 455 -19.01 10.87 -23.49
N LEU A 456 -19.84 10.97 -22.45
CA LEU A 456 -20.27 9.82 -21.66
C LEU A 456 -21.12 8.86 -22.50
N ALA A 457 -22.01 9.37 -23.35
CA ALA A 457 -22.83 8.55 -24.25
C ALA A 457 -21.96 7.78 -25.26
N VAL A 458 -20.97 8.44 -25.86
CA VAL A 458 -20.01 7.79 -26.79
C VAL A 458 -19.17 6.72 -26.08
N LEU A 459 -18.73 7.01 -24.84
CA LEU A 459 -18.02 6.03 -24.02
C LEU A 459 -18.89 4.78 -23.76
N CYS A 460 -20.12 4.97 -23.28
CA CYS A 460 -21.06 3.89 -23.02
C CYS A 460 -21.41 3.09 -24.28
N ALA A 461 -21.62 3.78 -25.42
CA ALA A 461 -21.92 3.14 -26.70
C ALA A 461 -20.73 2.31 -27.21
N SER A 462 -19.51 2.85 -27.15
CA SER A 462 -18.29 2.15 -27.57
C SER A 462 -18.03 0.89 -26.74
N VAL A 463 -18.19 0.99 -25.41
CA VAL A 463 -18.04 -0.14 -24.50
C VAL A 463 -19.16 -1.16 -24.70
N GLY A 464 -20.41 -0.73 -24.81
CA GLY A 464 -21.56 -1.59 -25.03
C GLY A 464 -21.46 -2.39 -26.34
N LEU A 465 -20.99 -1.75 -27.41
CA LEU A 465 -20.76 -2.40 -28.70
C LEU A 465 -19.66 -3.47 -28.61
N GLN A 466 -18.54 -3.17 -27.94
CA GLN A 466 -17.43 -4.13 -27.79
C GLN A 466 -17.82 -5.35 -26.94
N ILE A 467 -18.58 -5.13 -25.87
CA ILE A 467 -19.12 -6.21 -25.04
C ILE A 467 -20.11 -7.06 -25.84
N GLY A 468 -21.00 -6.43 -26.63
CA GLY A 468 -22.00 -7.12 -27.46
C GLY A 468 -21.41 -7.92 -28.62
N ILE A 469 -20.31 -7.46 -29.22
CA ILE A 469 -19.59 -8.18 -30.29
C ILE A 469 -18.79 -9.37 -29.75
N GLY A 470 -18.71 -9.56 -28.42
CA GLY A 470 -17.94 -10.64 -27.81
C GLY A 470 -16.44 -10.48 -27.99
N HIS A 471 -15.96 -9.25 -28.20
CA HIS A 471 -14.53 -8.94 -28.30
C HIS A 471 -13.90 -9.06 -26.91
N GLN A 472 -13.65 -10.31 -26.47
CA GLN A 472 -12.88 -10.57 -25.27
C GLN A 472 -11.42 -10.24 -25.56
N PRO A 473 -10.78 -9.34 -24.79
CA PRO A 473 -9.36 -9.08 -24.95
C PRO A 473 -8.56 -10.39 -24.79
N ASP A 474 -7.59 -10.62 -25.66
CA ASP A 474 -6.80 -11.88 -25.76
C ASP A 474 -6.18 -12.36 -24.43
N ALA A 475 -6.00 -11.44 -23.48
CA ALA A 475 -5.51 -11.71 -22.13
C ALA A 475 -6.37 -12.71 -21.32
N ALA A 476 -7.68 -12.80 -21.58
CA ALA A 476 -8.56 -13.77 -20.91
C ALA A 476 -8.34 -15.20 -21.42
N LYS A 477 -7.90 -15.38 -22.68
CA LYS A 477 -7.64 -16.71 -23.29
C LYS A 477 -6.26 -17.27 -22.93
N GLN A 478 -5.31 -16.42 -22.56
CA GLN A 478 -3.93 -16.81 -22.27
C GLN A 478 -3.66 -17.22 -20.81
N ALA A 479 -4.69 -17.32 -19.97
CA ALA A 479 -4.57 -17.83 -18.60
C ALA A 479 -4.42 -19.36 -18.52
N HIS A 480 -3.76 -19.99 -19.50
CA HIS A 480 -3.36 -21.38 -19.39
C HIS A 480 -2.10 -21.43 -18.51
N GLU A 481 -2.20 -22.14 -17.38
CA GLU A 481 -1.02 -22.55 -16.59
C GLU A 481 0.03 -23.07 -17.57
N ARG A 482 1.19 -22.39 -17.67
CA ARG A 482 2.25 -22.84 -18.56
C ARG A 482 2.62 -24.27 -18.15
N PRO A 483 2.70 -25.23 -19.09
CA PRO A 483 3.09 -26.58 -18.75
C PRO A 483 4.46 -26.56 -18.07
N PRO A 484 4.66 -27.36 -17.01
CA PRO A 484 5.92 -27.35 -16.29
C PRO A 484 7.06 -27.79 -17.20
N ILE A 485 8.24 -27.21 -17.00
CA ILE A 485 9.46 -27.63 -17.68
C ILE A 485 9.81 -29.01 -17.13
N VAL A 486 9.68 -30.03 -17.97
CA VAL A 486 9.95 -31.41 -17.58
C VAL A 486 11.46 -31.68 -17.68
N VAL A 487 12.05 -32.14 -16.58
CA VAL A 487 13.47 -32.49 -16.47
C VAL A 487 13.62 -33.95 -16.04
N THR A 488 14.79 -34.54 -16.27
CA THR A 488 15.09 -35.88 -15.76
C THR A 488 15.50 -35.83 -14.29
N GLN A 489 15.33 -36.94 -13.57
CA GLN A 489 15.74 -37.04 -12.15
C GLN A 489 17.24 -36.74 -11.98
N ALA A 490 18.09 -37.19 -12.89
CA ALA A 490 19.54 -36.92 -12.87
C ALA A 490 19.85 -35.43 -13.09
N GLN A 491 19.18 -34.77 -14.05
CA GLN A 491 19.33 -33.33 -14.27
C GLN A 491 18.94 -32.53 -13.03
N TRP A 492 17.89 -32.97 -12.33
CA TRP A 492 17.49 -32.33 -11.08
C TRP A 492 18.56 -32.44 -9.99
N THR A 493 19.09 -33.64 -9.77
CA THR A 493 20.03 -33.93 -8.67
C THR A 493 21.45 -33.39 -8.90
N ASP A 494 21.84 -33.17 -10.15
CA ASP A 494 23.21 -32.75 -10.50
C ASP A 494 23.36 -31.24 -10.64
N SER A 495 22.42 -30.57 -11.32
CA SER A 495 22.55 -29.16 -11.72
C SER A 495 21.36 -28.29 -11.34
N LEU A 496 20.11 -28.73 -11.58
CA LEU A 496 18.94 -27.88 -11.40
C LEU A 496 18.70 -27.49 -9.94
N TRP A 497 19.01 -28.37 -8.98
CA TRP A 497 18.82 -28.05 -7.56
C TRP A 497 19.56 -26.77 -7.14
N LYS A 498 20.69 -26.44 -7.81
CA LYS A 498 21.53 -25.25 -7.56
C LYS A 498 20.91 -23.96 -8.07
N THR A 499 20.01 -24.04 -9.06
CA THR A 499 19.37 -22.85 -9.64
C THR A 499 18.23 -22.32 -8.78
N PHE A 500 17.72 -23.13 -7.85
CA PHE A 500 16.70 -22.69 -6.91
C PHE A 500 17.29 -21.85 -5.77
N PRO A 501 16.55 -20.85 -5.26
CA PRO A 501 17.06 -19.98 -4.21
C PRO A 501 17.25 -20.75 -2.89
N CYS A 502 18.38 -20.55 -2.20
CA CYS A 502 18.62 -21.17 -0.89
C CYS A 502 17.75 -20.56 0.23
N TYR A 503 17.26 -19.34 0.04
CA TYR A 503 16.43 -18.61 1.00
C TYR A 503 15.14 -18.18 0.32
N ARG A 504 14.05 -18.21 1.08
CA ARG A 504 12.82 -17.53 0.74
C ARG A 504 13.07 -16.03 0.72
N SER A 505 12.60 -15.36 -0.33
CA SER A 505 12.58 -13.90 -0.40
C SER A 505 11.18 -13.36 -0.09
N ASP A 506 11.08 -12.23 0.60
CA ASP A 506 9.82 -11.50 0.70
C ASP A 506 9.55 -10.61 -0.53
N MET A 507 8.49 -9.80 -0.52
CA MET A 507 8.12 -8.95 -1.66
C MET A 507 9.18 -7.89 -2.04
N LYS A 508 10.13 -7.61 -1.15
CA LYS A 508 11.24 -6.68 -1.40
C LYS A 508 12.52 -7.38 -1.84
N GLY A 509 12.51 -8.72 -1.92
CA GLY A 509 13.69 -9.52 -2.21
C GLY A 509 14.56 -9.84 -0.99
N ASP A 510 14.17 -9.42 0.22
CA ASP A 510 14.97 -9.67 1.43
C ASP A 510 14.97 -11.16 1.76
N ARG A 511 16.16 -11.72 2.07
CA ARG A 511 16.32 -13.11 2.50
C ARG A 511 15.67 -13.32 3.87
N ARG A 512 14.79 -14.31 3.96
CA ARG A 512 14.05 -14.66 5.18
C ARG A 512 14.40 -16.05 5.68
N GLU A 513 13.57 -17.04 5.36
CA GLU A 513 13.69 -18.40 5.87
C GLU A 513 14.48 -19.26 4.90
N PRO A 514 15.33 -20.18 5.38
CA PRO A 514 16.04 -21.11 4.52
C PRO A 514 15.09 -22.11 3.86
N ILE A 515 15.37 -22.47 2.61
CA ILE A 515 14.73 -23.57 1.92
C ILE A 515 15.55 -24.82 2.24
N THR A 516 14.98 -25.74 3.00
CA THR A 516 15.68 -26.93 3.53
C THR A 516 15.33 -28.21 2.79
N VAL A 517 14.26 -28.21 1.98
CA VAL A 517 13.78 -29.41 1.26
C VAL A 517 13.48 -29.07 -0.19
N GLN A 518 13.82 -29.98 -1.10
CA GLN A 518 13.22 -30.03 -2.43
C GLN A 518 12.57 -31.39 -2.61
N TRP A 519 11.29 -31.42 -2.93
CA TRP A 519 10.51 -32.66 -2.97
C TRP A 519 9.79 -32.81 -4.30
N THR A 520 10.03 -33.91 -5.00
CA THR A 520 9.31 -34.30 -6.22
C THR A 520 8.18 -35.26 -5.88
N ALA A 521 6.95 -34.78 -5.88
CA ALA A 521 5.77 -35.58 -5.58
C ALA A 521 4.47 -34.83 -5.97
N ASP A 522 3.41 -35.59 -6.19
CA ASP A 522 2.08 -35.01 -6.35
C ASP A 522 1.57 -34.45 -5.01
N ARG A 523 0.72 -33.42 -5.07
CA ARG A 523 0.15 -32.77 -3.87
C ARG A 523 -0.46 -33.79 -2.91
N GLN A 524 -1.20 -34.76 -3.44
CA GLN A 524 -1.87 -35.79 -2.64
C GLN A 524 -0.87 -36.73 -1.95
N GLN A 525 0.23 -37.08 -2.62
CA GLN A 525 1.29 -37.92 -2.05
C GLN A 525 1.98 -37.22 -0.88
N ILE A 526 2.34 -35.94 -1.04
CA ILE A 526 2.94 -35.13 0.05
C ILE A 526 2.02 -35.09 1.26
N VAL A 527 0.72 -34.82 1.04
CA VAL A 527 -0.27 -34.78 2.12
C VAL A 527 -0.40 -36.13 2.82
N MET A 528 -0.50 -37.24 2.09
CA MET A 528 -0.62 -38.58 2.68
C MET A 528 0.63 -38.96 3.48
N GLN A 529 1.83 -38.75 2.92
CA GLN A 529 3.09 -39.13 3.55
C GLN A 529 3.41 -38.27 4.78
N LEU A 530 2.99 -37.01 4.81
CA LEU A 530 3.13 -36.15 5.99
C LEU A 530 2.07 -36.49 7.05
N ARG A 531 0.81 -36.74 6.66
CA ARG A 531 -0.26 -37.12 7.59
C ARG A 531 0.03 -38.43 8.31
N SER A 532 0.58 -39.43 7.62
CA SER A 532 0.96 -40.71 8.25
C SER A 532 2.04 -40.55 9.33
N ARG A 533 2.80 -39.45 9.29
CA ARG A 533 3.87 -39.09 10.23
C ARG A 533 3.44 -38.06 11.28
N GLY A 534 2.13 -37.89 11.48
CA GLY A 534 1.58 -37.00 12.51
C GLY A 534 1.61 -35.51 12.16
N TRP A 535 1.90 -35.14 10.91
CA TRP A 535 1.78 -33.75 10.47
C TRP A 535 0.32 -33.40 10.17
N LEU A 536 -0.14 -32.28 10.71
CA LEU A 536 -1.47 -31.76 10.47
C LEU A 536 -1.45 -30.77 9.31
N GLU A 537 -2.26 -31.03 8.28
CA GLU A 537 -2.42 -30.15 7.13
C GLU A 537 -3.30 -28.95 7.45
N GLY A 538 -2.87 -27.77 7.01
CA GLY A 538 -3.71 -26.59 6.87
C GLY A 538 -3.50 -25.51 7.92
N SER A 539 -3.81 -24.29 7.51
CA SER A 539 -4.09 -23.19 8.43
C SER A 539 -5.46 -23.45 9.04
N ARG A 540 -5.56 -23.80 10.33
CA ARG A 540 -6.84 -23.83 11.06
C ARG A 540 -7.37 -22.39 11.18
N PHE A 541 -7.87 -21.82 10.09
CA PHE A 541 -8.43 -20.48 10.07
C PHE A 541 -9.93 -20.59 10.35
N ASN A 542 -10.28 -20.53 11.63
CA ASN A 542 -11.66 -20.45 12.10
C ASN A 542 -11.80 -19.13 12.88
N THR A 543 -13.02 -18.59 13.01
CA THR A 543 -13.26 -17.39 13.85
C THR A 543 -12.77 -17.63 15.29
N ARG A 544 -12.88 -18.87 15.78
CA ARG A 544 -12.28 -19.31 17.05
C ARG A 544 -10.75 -19.17 17.10
N SER A 545 -10.06 -19.36 15.98
CA SER A 545 -8.60 -19.21 15.88
C SER A 545 -8.13 -17.75 15.90
N LEU A 546 -9.02 -16.79 15.58
CA LEU A 546 -8.74 -15.37 15.78
C LEU A 546 -8.88 -15.00 17.26
N PHE A 547 -9.89 -15.55 17.94
CA PHE A 547 -10.05 -15.37 19.39
C PHE A 547 -8.98 -16.11 20.21
N SER A 548 -8.37 -17.18 19.68
CA SER A 548 -7.25 -17.88 20.35
C SER A 548 -5.96 -17.04 20.40
N LEU A 549 -5.82 -16.01 19.56
CA LEU A 549 -4.74 -15.01 19.70
C LEU A 549 -4.84 -14.18 20.99
N VAL A 550 -6.03 -14.14 21.60
CA VAL A 550 -6.35 -13.30 22.77
C VAL A 550 -6.68 -14.15 24.01
N SER A 551 -6.63 -15.48 23.91
CA SER A 551 -7.01 -16.40 24.98
C SER A 551 -5.81 -16.76 25.89
N PRO A 552 -6.00 -16.81 27.22
CA PRO A 552 -4.91 -16.98 28.19
C PRO A 552 -4.26 -18.37 28.23
N ASP A 553 -4.96 -19.42 27.82
CA ASP A 553 -4.44 -20.80 27.79
C ASP A 553 -4.69 -21.43 26.42
N VAL A 554 -3.71 -21.26 25.53
CA VAL A 554 -3.77 -21.70 24.13
C VAL A 554 -2.50 -22.46 23.79
N SER A 555 -2.65 -23.66 23.21
CA SER A 555 -1.51 -24.39 22.70
C SER A 555 -1.02 -23.76 21.40
N VAL A 556 0.26 -23.88 21.09
CA VAL A 556 0.79 -23.35 19.82
C VAL A 556 0.09 -23.97 18.59
N MET A 557 -0.49 -25.18 18.72
CA MET A 557 -1.22 -25.86 17.66
C MET A 557 -2.63 -25.28 17.39
N ASP A 558 -3.18 -24.53 18.35
CA ASP A 558 -4.48 -23.85 18.21
C ASP A 558 -4.35 -22.46 17.58
N LEU A 559 -3.12 -21.96 17.43
CA LEU A 559 -2.83 -20.71 16.74
C LEU A 559 -2.77 -20.93 15.23
N PRO A 560 -3.28 -19.98 14.42
CA PRO A 560 -3.28 -20.11 12.98
C PRO A 560 -1.85 -20.22 12.43
N VAL A 561 -1.62 -21.15 11.51
CA VAL A 561 -0.36 -21.27 10.77
C VAL A 561 -0.52 -20.51 9.45
N LEU A 562 0.13 -19.36 9.33
CA LEU A 562 -0.12 -18.43 8.22
C LEU A 562 0.75 -18.76 7.01
N PRO A 563 0.23 -18.81 5.77
CA PRO A 563 1.06 -19.00 4.58
C PRO A 563 2.08 -17.87 4.44
N LYS A 564 3.27 -18.17 3.93
CA LYS A 564 4.33 -17.16 3.69
C LYS A 564 4.58 -16.98 2.20
N LEU A 565 4.90 -15.76 1.78
CA LEU A 565 5.24 -15.42 0.40
C LEU A 565 6.70 -15.77 0.12
N ASN A 566 6.97 -16.36 -1.04
CA ASN A 566 8.29 -16.57 -1.60
C ASN A 566 8.36 -15.85 -2.94
N ASP A 567 8.98 -14.67 -2.98
CA ASP A 567 9.08 -13.84 -4.18
C ASP A 567 7.69 -13.66 -4.85
N GLY A 568 6.73 -13.19 -4.05
CA GLY A 568 5.33 -12.99 -4.46
C GLY A 568 4.45 -14.25 -4.49
N GLU A 569 5.03 -15.46 -4.52
CA GLU A 569 4.26 -16.71 -4.54
C GLU A 569 3.93 -17.21 -3.13
N PRO A 570 2.65 -17.40 -2.78
CA PRO A 570 2.29 -17.92 -1.46
C PRO A 570 2.57 -19.42 -1.32
N SER A 571 2.86 -19.87 -0.09
CA SER A 571 3.00 -21.30 0.20
C SER A 571 1.67 -22.02 -0.03
N ALA A 572 1.65 -22.98 -0.95
CA ALA A 572 0.44 -23.71 -1.32
C ALA A 572 0.09 -24.82 -0.32
N LEU A 573 1.11 -25.43 0.30
CA LEU A 573 0.94 -26.43 1.35
C LEU A 573 1.62 -25.96 2.62
N VAL A 574 0.91 -26.16 3.74
CA VAL A 574 1.35 -25.77 5.08
C VAL A 574 1.00 -26.91 6.01
N PHE A 575 2.01 -27.41 6.71
CA PHE A 575 1.88 -28.46 7.70
C PHE A 575 2.44 -28.00 9.04
N SER A 576 1.85 -28.48 10.12
CA SER A 576 2.33 -28.22 11.47
C SER A 576 2.36 -29.49 12.31
N ARG A 577 3.34 -29.57 13.20
CA ARG A 577 3.50 -30.69 14.13
C ARG A 577 3.91 -30.14 15.50
N GLN A 578 3.31 -30.68 16.55
CA GLN A 578 3.66 -30.31 17.93
C GLN A 578 4.99 -30.95 18.32
N ARG A 579 5.88 -30.22 18.99
CA ARG A 579 7.09 -30.78 19.62
C ARG A 579 6.78 -31.29 21.04
N GLU A 580 7.82 -31.75 21.75
CA GLU A 580 7.73 -32.17 23.16
C GLU A 580 7.06 -31.14 24.07
N ARG A 581 7.23 -29.84 23.79
CA ARG A 581 6.60 -28.74 24.54
C ARG A 581 5.35 -28.22 23.85
N ARG A 582 4.32 -27.92 24.65
CA ARG A 582 3.02 -27.36 24.20
C ARG A 582 3.12 -25.95 23.57
N ASP A 583 4.23 -25.25 23.82
CA ASP A 583 4.53 -23.92 23.29
C ASP A 583 5.41 -23.95 22.03
N GLU A 584 5.84 -25.13 21.55
CA GLU A 584 6.76 -25.27 20.41
C GLU A 584 6.13 -26.14 19.31
N ARG A 585 6.22 -25.69 18.05
CA ARG A 585 5.78 -26.44 16.88
C ARG A 585 6.78 -26.37 15.74
N ASP A 586 6.81 -27.43 14.96
CA ASP A 586 7.46 -27.45 13.66
C ASP A 586 6.45 -27.03 12.60
N VAL A 587 6.87 -26.17 11.67
CA VAL A 587 6.06 -25.75 10.54
C VAL A 587 6.81 -26.00 9.25
N LEU A 588 6.17 -26.74 8.36
CA LEU A 588 6.70 -27.07 7.05
C LEU A 588 5.83 -26.42 5.97
N ARG A 589 6.48 -25.65 5.09
CA ARG A 589 5.80 -24.85 4.06
C ARG A 589 6.35 -25.21 2.69
N PHE A 590 5.45 -25.42 1.72
CA PHE A 590 5.86 -25.74 0.36
C PHE A 590 5.38 -24.72 -0.67
N TRP A 591 6.26 -24.43 -1.62
CA TRP A 591 6.00 -23.62 -2.82
C TRP A 591 6.18 -24.49 -4.06
N ARG A 592 5.25 -24.39 -5.00
CA ARG A 592 5.33 -25.11 -6.28
C ARG A 592 6.34 -24.41 -7.19
N THR A 593 7.21 -25.16 -7.84
CA THR A 593 8.08 -24.61 -8.88
C THR A 593 7.47 -24.79 -10.27
N GLY A 594 8.02 -24.09 -11.27
CA GLY A 594 7.68 -24.29 -12.68
C GLY A 594 8.33 -25.55 -13.31
N TYR A 595 9.00 -26.39 -12.52
CA TYR A 595 9.69 -27.58 -12.98
C TYR A 595 8.96 -28.85 -12.52
N ALA A 596 9.02 -29.89 -13.33
CA ALA A 596 8.54 -31.22 -12.99
C ALA A 596 9.56 -32.29 -13.41
N VAL A 597 9.66 -33.38 -12.66
CA VAL A 597 10.53 -34.51 -12.98
C VAL A 597 9.74 -35.56 -13.76
N ALA A 598 10.30 -36.00 -14.89
CA ALA A 598 9.75 -37.12 -15.66
C ALA A 598 9.80 -38.41 -14.83
N ARG A 599 8.66 -39.12 -14.74
CA ARG A 599 8.60 -40.46 -14.14
C ARG A 599 9.01 -41.51 -15.17
N ARG A 600 9.68 -42.58 -14.70
CA ARG A 600 10.22 -43.65 -15.58
C ARG A 600 9.11 -44.50 -16.23
N ASP A 601 7.90 -44.49 -15.67
CA ASP A 601 6.81 -45.40 -16.07
C ASP A 601 5.81 -44.76 -17.06
N GLY A 602 6.14 -43.61 -17.65
CA GLY A 602 5.23 -42.87 -18.54
C GLY A 602 4.07 -42.16 -17.83
N ALA A 603 4.03 -42.22 -16.50
CA ALA A 603 3.09 -41.46 -15.68
C ALA A 603 3.32 -39.94 -15.78
N ALA A 604 2.30 -39.15 -15.43
CA ALA A 604 2.37 -37.69 -15.48
C ALA A 604 3.60 -37.16 -14.69
N PRO A 605 4.35 -36.17 -15.22
CA PRO A 605 5.56 -35.68 -14.57
C PRO A 605 5.24 -35.10 -13.20
N ALA A 606 6.05 -35.45 -12.19
CA ALA A 606 5.83 -35.05 -10.80
C ALA A 606 6.41 -33.64 -10.55
N PRO A 607 5.63 -32.67 -10.05
CA PRO A 607 6.14 -31.32 -9.82
C PRO A 607 7.20 -31.26 -8.72
N ILE A 608 8.17 -30.36 -8.87
CA ILE A 608 9.17 -30.08 -7.83
C ILE A 608 8.62 -29.02 -6.88
N TRP A 609 8.68 -29.31 -5.58
CA TRP A 609 8.28 -28.42 -4.49
C TRP A 609 9.49 -27.95 -3.70
N LEU A 610 9.54 -26.66 -3.38
CA LEU A 610 10.51 -26.09 -2.45
C LEU A 610 9.89 -26.06 -1.06
N GLY A 611 10.56 -26.65 -0.07
CA GLY A 611 10.12 -26.77 1.30
C GLY A 611 10.99 -25.95 2.26
N SER A 612 10.37 -25.22 3.17
CA SER A 612 11.04 -24.56 4.29
C SER A 612 10.53 -25.14 5.60
N LEU A 613 11.43 -25.75 6.37
CA LEU A 613 11.19 -26.19 7.74
C LEU A 613 11.58 -25.07 8.69
N VAL A 614 10.66 -24.70 9.57
CA VAL A 614 10.82 -23.61 10.51
C VAL A 614 10.31 -24.03 11.88
N HIS A 615 11.06 -23.69 12.91
CA HIS A 615 10.66 -23.89 14.30
C HIS A 615 9.93 -22.64 14.79
N GLU A 616 8.72 -22.83 15.30
CA GLU A 616 7.88 -21.75 15.81
C GLU A 616 7.67 -21.94 17.32
N ARG A 617 8.05 -20.93 18.10
CA ARG A 617 7.87 -20.90 19.55
C ARG A 617 6.84 -19.84 19.93
N LEU A 618 5.85 -20.25 20.71
CA LEU A 618 4.90 -19.36 21.34
C LEU A 618 5.62 -18.54 22.40
N VAL A 619 5.66 -17.23 22.19
CA VAL A 619 6.13 -16.26 23.16
C VAL A 619 4.91 -15.49 23.64
N ARG A 620 4.79 -15.34 24.96
CA ARG A 620 3.74 -14.55 25.59
C ARG A 620 4.37 -13.26 26.13
N PRO A 621 4.66 -12.27 25.27
CA PRO A 621 5.29 -11.05 25.73
C PRO A 621 4.41 -10.35 26.77
N SER A 622 3.08 -10.31 26.60
CA SER A 622 2.13 -9.75 27.58
C SER A 622 0.69 -10.21 27.33
N TRP A 623 -0.07 -10.48 28.39
CA TRP A 623 -1.52 -10.74 28.32
C TRP A 623 -2.27 -9.55 27.70
N PRO A 624 -3.28 -9.75 26.83
CA PRO A 624 -3.86 -11.03 26.40
C PRO A 624 -3.28 -11.62 25.09
N PHE A 625 -2.20 -11.08 24.51
CA PHE A 625 -1.78 -11.42 23.14
C PHE A 625 -0.75 -12.55 23.06
N ASN A 626 -1.09 -13.58 22.31
CA ASN A 626 -0.22 -14.71 21.97
C ASN A 626 0.53 -14.41 20.66
N VAL A 627 1.87 -14.49 20.68
CA VAL A 627 2.72 -14.22 19.52
C VAL A 627 3.55 -15.46 19.22
N VAL A 628 3.60 -15.86 17.95
CA VAL A 628 4.46 -16.96 17.52
C VAL A 628 5.73 -16.38 16.89
N ARG A 629 6.89 -16.69 17.48
CA ARG A 629 8.18 -16.30 16.96
C ARG A 629 8.82 -17.47 16.23
N THR A 630 9.30 -17.23 15.03
CA THR A 630 10.15 -18.16 14.28
C THR A 630 11.56 -18.15 14.86
N ASP A 631 12.04 -19.30 15.31
CA ASP A 631 13.46 -19.50 15.61
C ASP A 631 14.26 -19.63 14.31
N ARG A 632 15.44 -19.01 14.27
CA ARG A 632 16.33 -19.04 13.11
C ARG A 632 17.33 -20.20 13.18
N GLN A 633 17.38 -20.94 14.29
CA GLN A 633 18.21 -22.14 14.35
C GLN A 633 17.73 -23.19 13.33
N LEU A 634 18.65 -23.52 12.42
CA LEU A 634 18.47 -24.56 11.41
C LEU A 634 18.78 -25.92 12.03
N ASP A 635 17.75 -26.69 12.35
CA ASP A 635 17.92 -28.13 12.45
C ASP A 635 17.64 -28.74 11.07
N PRO A 636 18.54 -29.57 10.52
CA PRO A 636 18.26 -30.27 9.27
C PRO A 636 17.04 -31.19 9.47
N LEU A 637 16.17 -31.27 8.45
CA LEU A 637 14.99 -32.15 8.48
C LEU A 637 15.36 -33.62 8.75
N ILE A 638 16.61 -33.98 8.42
CA ILE A 638 17.25 -35.26 8.68
C ILE A 638 18.59 -34.97 9.35
N SER A 639 18.72 -35.23 10.66
CA SER A 639 19.99 -35.08 11.37
C SER A 639 20.89 -36.29 11.10
N SER A 640 22.18 -36.07 10.86
CA SER A 640 23.16 -37.17 10.73
C SER A 640 23.42 -37.92 12.05
N LYS A 641 22.94 -37.38 13.19
CA LYS A 641 23.14 -37.96 14.53
C LYS A 641 22.00 -38.87 14.97
N THR A 642 20.84 -38.77 14.36
CA THR A 642 19.72 -39.68 14.57
C THR A 642 19.38 -40.35 13.26
N HIS A 643 19.73 -41.63 13.13
CA HIS A 643 19.16 -42.54 12.15
C HIS A 643 17.68 -42.78 12.49
N ASP A 644 16.88 -41.70 12.55
CA ASP A 644 15.46 -41.76 12.87
C ASP A 644 14.76 -42.59 11.79
N SER A 645 14.12 -43.66 12.25
CA SER A 645 13.40 -44.64 11.45
C SER A 645 12.23 -44.06 10.65
N GLU A 646 11.83 -42.80 10.90
CA GLU A 646 10.64 -42.16 10.33
C GLU A 646 10.77 -41.75 8.85
N TRP A 647 11.99 -41.51 8.37
CA TRP A 647 12.27 -41.01 7.01
C TRP A 647 12.90 -42.07 6.08
N ARG A 648 13.02 -43.33 6.52
CA ARG A 648 13.72 -44.42 5.79
C ARG A 648 13.09 -44.85 4.47
N GLU A 649 11.81 -44.54 4.25
CA GLU A 649 11.07 -44.91 3.02
C GLU A 649 11.11 -43.83 1.93
N LEU A 650 11.63 -42.65 2.23
CA LEU A 650 11.83 -41.60 1.23
C LEU A 650 13.19 -41.80 0.58
N GLU A 651 13.24 -41.89 -0.75
CA GLU A 651 14.50 -41.88 -1.49
C GLU A 651 15.14 -40.49 -1.31
N VAL A 652 15.97 -40.37 -0.26
CA VAL A 652 16.82 -39.20 -0.06
C VAL A 652 17.91 -39.27 -1.11
N SER A 653 17.72 -38.53 -2.19
CA SER A 653 18.63 -38.58 -3.33
C SER A 653 19.99 -37.94 -2.98
N ARG A 654 20.00 -36.86 -2.18
CA ARG A 654 21.23 -36.19 -1.70
C ARG A 654 20.92 -35.17 -0.60
N SER A 655 21.85 -34.97 0.35
CA SER A 655 21.88 -33.80 1.25
C SER A 655 23.06 -32.92 0.83
N ILE A 656 22.83 -31.66 0.47
CA ILE A 656 23.85 -30.77 -0.12
C ILE A 656 23.76 -29.37 0.50
N GLY A 657 24.88 -28.69 0.65
CA GLY A 657 24.95 -27.31 1.13
C GLY A 657 24.58 -26.27 0.06
N CYS A 658 23.63 -25.37 0.36
CA CYS A 658 23.32 -24.17 -0.42
C CYS A 658 23.62 -22.95 0.47
N LEU A 659 24.75 -22.25 0.26
CA LEU A 659 25.23 -21.18 1.17
C LEU A 659 25.27 -21.64 2.66
N ASP A 660 25.93 -22.77 2.92
CA ASP A 660 26.06 -23.41 4.24
C ASP A 660 24.76 -23.96 4.87
N ILE A 661 23.65 -24.00 4.12
CA ILE A 661 22.39 -24.63 4.55
C ILE A 661 22.27 -26.05 3.99
N PRO A 662 22.00 -27.08 4.82
CA PRO A 662 21.70 -28.40 4.32
C PRO A 662 20.32 -28.43 3.62
N VAL A 663 20.32 -28.75 2.32
CA VAL A 663 19.12 -28.98 1.51
C VAL A 663 18.98 -30.47 1.25
N THR A 664 17.83 -31.04 1.62
CA THR A 664 17.50 -32.45 1.39
C THR A 664 16.67 -32.60 0.11
N LEU A 665 17.17 -33.38 -0.85
CA LEU A 665 16.44 -33.74 -2.06
C LEU A 665 15.65 -35.04 -1.82
N ILE A 666 14.32 -34.98 -1.95
CA ILE A 666 13.40 -36.09 -1.69
C ILE A 666 12.70 -36.48 -3.00
N ALA A 667 12.92 -37.71 -3.46
CA ALA A 667 12.13 -38.32 -4.51
C ALA A 667 11.12 -39.29 -3.86
N SER A 668 9.82 -39.07 -4.07
CA SER A 668 8.83 -40.09 -3.72
C SER A 668 8.83 -41.13 -4.84
N GLY A 669 9.29 -42.35 -4.54
CA GLY A 669 9.03 -43.50 -5.40
C GLY A 669 7.57 -43.91 -5.34
N ASP A 670 7.01 -44.40 -6.44
CA ASP A 670 5.62 -44.89 -6.55
C ASP A 670 5.43 -46.27 -5.86
N ARG A 671 6.06 -46.51 -4.70
CA ARG A 671 5.90 -47.76 -3.94
C ARG A 671 4.75 -47.71 -2.95
#